data_AF-A0A0G4J7Z5-F1
#
_entry.id   AF-A0A0G4J7Z5-F1
#
_cell.length_a   1.000
_cell.length_b   1.000
_cell.length_c   1.000
_cell.angle_alpha   90.00
_cell.angle_beta   90.00
_cell.angle_gamma   90.00
#
_symmetry.space_group_name_H-M   'P 1'
#
loop_
_entity.id
_entity.type
_entity.pdbx_description
1 polymer ?
#
loop_
_entity_poly.entity_id
_entity_poly.type
_entity_poly.pdbx_seq_one_letter_code
_entity_poly.pdbx_strand_id
1 'polypeptide(L)'
;MQLAAHLVLAGPDGGPEPKSPLPVRFSGHGPVTPMRAIKSENVERFVTLKGTVVRMTAIQPLVVGLRFICARCGAETVRHFPGGRYDPPSTCVSEGCKGRGMQADRGSAQTVDYQRIRLQESFSDDVGRMPRTIDVELREGLVDSCRPGDLVTVCGIVKADRAEGKGQTCLYVLYIAANNVVNDKHGSNPEAAGATTYDCNTSFTLYDLHGINAIFHCEDVLSLVVNSLCPGIFGHELVKAGLCLGLFSGVRKYVGSSHQIPKRGDIHVLLLGDPGLGKSQLLRGCMQVAPRAVYVCGNATSTAGLTVSLVKDGGGESALEAGALVLADNGLCCIDEFDKLTGDPQALLEAMEQQSISITKGGICCSVSARATVFVAANPIGGHYNRRKTVLENLRISPALLSRFDLVFVLIDSPDARRDALLSEHVLALHSGDRTRQDSCRVPQYSQRTNNLSDAYLSTRIKLQGPQGQPDFDPLPPALLRKYIQYSQQYVHPKLSPEARATFKQFYLQLRRESNVSCADGSRQVTTRQLESLIRLGEARARLELREIVTEQDAWDVIEIMKESLFDLYADEFAPVDVASQPGKRGGSRTKQAKEFIKVAGRRVSQGHPDIFDTNAMKVMARQAGCPAEEFEAFIELLNQNNVILHKGNKRYKFLGS
;
A
#
# COMPACT_ATOMS: atom_id res chain seq x y z
N MET A 1 34.73 30.32 5.04
CA MET A 1 33.26 30.37 4.85
C MET A 1 32.66 31.75 5.10
N GLN A 2 33.08 32.53 6.11
CA GLN A 2 32.55 33.89 6.36
C GLN A 2 32.95 34.94 5.31
N LEU A 3 34.15 34.86 4.72
CA LEU A 3 34.66 35.84 3.74
C LEU A 3 33.89 35.87 2.41
N ALA A 4 33.38 34.73 1.92
CA ALA A 4 32.70 34.65 0.63
C ALA A 4 31.28 35.25 0.68
N ALA A 5 30.60 35.18 1.84
CA ALA A 5 29.26 35.75 2.02
C ALA A 5 29.28 37.28 2.11
N HIS A 6 30.35 37.85 2.68
CA HIS A 6 30.52 39.29 2.81
C HIS A 6 30.65 39.99 1.44
N LEU A 7 31.27 39.32 0.46
CA LEU A 7 31.51 39.84 -0.90
C LEU A 7 30.28 39.82 -1.81
N VAL A 8 29.28 39.00 -1.53
CA VAL A 8 28.07 38.88 -2.38
C VAL A 8 26.99 39.91 -1.98
N LEU A 9 26.97 40.32 -0.71
CA LEU A 9 25.94 41.22 -0.17
C LEU A 9 26.39 42.68 -0.11
N ALA A 10 27.68 42.93 0.14
CA ALA A 10 28.28 44.22 -0.14
C ALA A 10 28.67 44.19 -1.62
N GLY A 11 27.87 44.81 -2.49
CA GLY A 11 28.37 45.20 -3.80
C GLY A 11 29.68 45.99 -3.67
N PRO A 12 30.38 46.29 -4.78
CA PRO A 12 31.61 47.10 -4.75
C PRO A 12 31.42 48.46 -4.03
N ASP A 13 30.17 48.93 -3.95
CA ASP A 13 29.75 50.09 -3.18
C ASP A 13 29.23 49.65 -1.80
N GLY A 14 30.07 49.77 -0.76
CA GLY A 14 29.82 49.33 0.61
C GLY A 14 28.51 49.82 1.23
N GLY A 15 27.43 49.06 1.03
CA GLY A 15 26.13 49.25 1.69
C GLY A 15 26.20 48.98 3.20
N PRO A 16 25.19 49.45 3.97
CA PRO A 16 25.20 49.38 5.42
C PRO A 16 25.31 47.92 5.90
N GLU A 17 26.27 47.66 6.79
CA GLU A 17 26.47 46.33 7.38
C GLU A 17 25.18 45.84 8.05
N PRO A 18 24.74 44.59 7.79
CA PRO A 18 23.55 44.04 8.41
C PRO A 18 23.74 43.96 9.94
N LYS A 19 22.74 44.47 10.69
CA LYS A 19 22.73 44.51 12.17
C LYS A 19 22.70 43.13 12.84
N SER A 20 22.51 42.05 12.07
CA SER A 20 22.51 40.66 12.53
C SER A 20 23.29 39.77 11.57
N PRO A 21 23.97 38.72 12.07
CA PRO A 21 24.66 37.77 11.21
C PRO A 21 23.66 37.06 10.30
N LEU A 22 23.86 37.17 8.98
CA LEU A 22 23.01 36.50 7.99
C LEU A 22 23.45 35.03 7.84
N PRO A 23 22.57 34.05 8.11
CA PRO A 23 22.91 32.64 7.92
C PRO A 23 22.94 32.29 6.43
N VAL A 24 24.06 31.76 5.95
CA VAL A 24 24.25 31.38 4.54
C VAL A 24 23.95 29.90 4.37
N ARG A 25 22.93 29.58 3.58
CA ARG A 25 22.51 28.20 3.32
C ARG A 25 22.97 27.77 1.93
N PHE A 26 23.75 26.69 1.88
CA PHE A 26 24.21 26.08 0.63
C PHE A 26 23.25 24.97 0.21
N SER A 27 22.89 24.93 -1.07
CA SER A 27 22.12 23.86 -1.71
C SER A 27 22.88 23.31 -2.92
N GLY A 28 22.60 22.07 -3.31
CA GLY A 28 23.14 21.48 -4.54
C GLY A 28 24.65 21.19 -4.55
N HIS A 29 25.27 20.96 -3.39
CA HIS A 29 26.69 20.63 -3.34
C HIS A 29 26.96 19.18 -3.78
N GLY A 30 27.63 19.01 -4.91
CA GLY A 30 28.16 17.73 -5.38
C GLY A 30 27.11 16.63 -5.67
N PRO A 31 27.55 15.43 -6.07
CA PRO A 31 26.67 14.27 -6.13
C PRO A 31 26.20 13.90 -4.71
N VAL A 32 24.95 13.42 -4.59
CA VAL A 32 24.41 12.94 -3.31
C VAL A 32 25.29 11.79 -2.79
N THR A 33 25.88 11.97 -1.62
CA THR A 33 26.71 10.96 -0.97
C THR A 33 25.79 9.89 -0.37
N PRO A 34 25.93 8.61 -0.75
CA PRO A 34 25.13 7.56 -0.14
C PRO A 34 25.55 7.37 1.32
N MET A 35 24.62 7.01 2.21
CA MET A 35 24.91 6.92 3.65
C MET A 35 26.00 5.88 3.96
N ARG A 36 26.16 4.88 3.07
CA ARG A 36 27.25 3.89 3.10
C ARG A 36 28.65 4.47 2.95
N ALA A 37 28.80 5.59 2.26
CA ALA A 37 30.10 6.18 1.95
C ALA A 37 30.63 7.06 3.08
N ILE A 38 29.79 7.38 4.07
CA ILE A 38 30.19 8.19 5.22
C ILE A 38 31.05 7.34 6.14
N LYS A 39 32.33 7.67 6.13
CA LYS A 39 33.37 7.06 6.97
C LYS A 39 34.17 8.16 7.65
N SER A 40 35.20 7.77 8.40
CA SER A 40 36.13 8.68 9.06
C SER A 40 36.81 9.66 8.09
N GLU A 41 36.97 9.30 6.81
CA GLU A 41 37.52 10.16 5.75
C GLU A 41 36.67 11.40 5.44
N ASN A 42 35.38 11.35 5.78
CA ASN A 42 34.44 12.45 5.53
C ASN A 42 34.31 13.41 6.70
N VAL A 43 34.98 13.14 7.84
CA VAL A 43 34.97 14.03 9.01
C VAL A 43 35.49 15.41 8.58
N GLU A 44 34.78 16.45 9.02
CA GLU A 44 35.00 17.86 8.67
C GLU A 44 34.81 18.20 7.17
N ARG A 45 34.33 17.26 6.35
CA ARG A 45 33.93 17.54 4.97
C ARG A 45 32.45 17.89 4.87
N PHE A 46 32.14 18.73 3.89
CA PHE A 46 30.76 19.07 3.52
C PHE A 46 30.18 17.97 2.64
N VAL A 47 29.00 17.46 2.99
CA VAL A 47 28.33 16.36 2.29
C VAL A 47 26.85 16.69 2.06
N THR A 48 26.30 16.16 0.97
CA THR A 48 24.86 16.20 0.68
C THR A 48 24.30 14.80 0.83
N LEU A 49 23.37 14.61 1.75
CA LEU A 49 22.67 13.35 1.96
C LEU A 49 21.21 13.46 1.59
N LYS A 50 20.65 12.35 1.15
CA LYS A 50 19.22 12.20 0.95
C LYS A 50 18.72 11.03 1.77
N GLY A 51 17.61 11.22 2.49
CA GLY A 51 17.04 10.18 3.34
C GLY A 51 15.67 10.53 3.88
N THR A 52 14.99 9.53 4.44
CA THR A 52 13.70 9.71 5.09
C THR A 52 13.90 9.98 6.58
N VAL A 53 13.20 10.98 7.14
CA VAL A 53 13.22 11.27 8.57
C VAL A 53 12.46 10.16 9.32
N VAL A 54 13.16 9.40 10.17
CA VAL A 54 12.55 8.31 10.96
C VAL A 54 12.23 8.75 12.38
N ARG A 55 13.17 9.45 13.02
CA ARG A 55 13.02 9.90 14.41
C ARG A 55 13.29 11.39 14.52
N MET A 56 12.55 12.05 15.40
CA MET A 56 12.67 13.47 15.69
C MET A 56 12.56 13.70 17.21
N THR A 57 13.50 14.47 17.78
CA THR A 57 13.42 14.92 19.17
C THR A 57 12.53 16.17 19.30
N ALA A 58 12.06 16.44 20.51
CA ALA A 58 11.48 17.74 20.84
C ALA A 58 12.51 18.86 20.62
N ILE A 59 12.01 20.07 20.41
CA ILE A 59 12.84 21.27 20.30
C ILE A 59 13.39 21.62 21.68
N GLN A 60 14.70 21.83 21.76
CA GLN A 60 15.40 22.13 23.01
C GLN A 60 16.21 23.42 22.88
N PRO A 61 16.35 24.21 23.95
CA PRO A 61 17.29 25.33 23.97
C PRO A 61 18.72 24.84 24.24
N LEU A 62 19.62 25.02 23.28
CA LEU A 62 21.05 24.78 23.43
C LEU A 62 21.76 26.05 23.92
N VAL A 63 22.46 25.96 25.05
CA VAL A 63 23.22 27.09 25.60
C VAL A 63 24.52 27.29 24.79
N VAL A 64 24.60 28.40 24.05
CA VAL A 64 25.77 28.78 23.24
C VAL A 64 26.65 29.79 23.97
N GLY A 65 26.13 30.48 25.00
CA GLY A 65 26.92 31.43 25.78
C GLY A 65 26.46 31.48 27.22
N LEU A 66 27.40 31.58 28.15
CA LEU A 66 27.11 31.70 29.58
C LEU A 66 28.08 32.66 30.25
N ARG A 67 27.58 33.51 31.15
CA ARG A 67 28.40 34.34 32.00
C ARG A 67 28.81 33.58 33.26
N PHE A 68 30.08 33.72 33.61
CA PHE A 68 30.68 33.18 34.82
C PHE A 68 31.15 34.32 35.70
N ILE A 69 30.79 34.27 36.97
CA ILE A 69 31.12 35.26 37.98
C ILE A 69 32.15 34.66 38.92
N CYS A 70 33.26 35.36 39.14
CA CYS A 70 34.28 34.92 40.08
C CYS A 70 33.79 35.08 41.52
N ALA A 71 33.81 34.00 42.30
CA ALA A 71 33.37 34.02 43.70
C ALA A 71 34.24 34.91 44.63
N ARG A 72 35.46 35.28 44.23
CA ARG A 72 36.37 36.12 45.04
C ARG A 72 36.31 37.60 44.72
N CYS A 73 36.22 37.97 43.44
CA CYS A 73 36.35 39.37 43.00
C CYS A 73 35.13 39.89 42.25
N GLY A 74 34.12 39.05 42.01
CA GLY A 74 32.90 39.44 41.28
C GLY A 74 33.11 39.71 39.79
N ALA A 75 34.31 39.50 39.24
CA ALA A 75 34.57 39.72 37.81
C ALA A 75 33.72 38.77 36.94
N GLU A 76 33.07 39.35 35.94
CA GLU A 76 32.25 38.65 34.98
C GLU A 76 33.09 38.21 33.78
N THR A 77 32.89 36.97 33.34
CA THR A 77 33.56 36.40 32.17
C THR A 77 32.54 35.66 31.32
N VAL A 78 32.39 36.04 30.07
CA VAL A 78 31.49 35.36 29.14
C VAL A 78 32.27 34.26 28.43
N ARG A 79 31.72 33.04 28.41
CA ARG A 79 32.25 31.93 27.60
C ARG A 79 31.20 31.50 26.59
N HIS A 80 31.65 31.28 25.36
CA HIS A 80 30.83 30.77 24.27
C HIS A 80 31.16 29.30 24.02
N PHE A 81 30.11 28.49 23.87
CA PHE A 81 30.12 27.05 23.65
C PHE A 81 29.50 26.72 22.28
N PRO A 82 30.21 26.93 21.16
CA PRO A 82 29.64 26.68 19.83
C PRO A 82 29.27 25.21 19.60
N GLY A 83 29.90 24.28 20.35
CA GLY A 83 29.60 22.85 20.31
C GLY A 83 28.66 22.37 21.43
N GLY A 84 28.11 23.26 22.25
CA GLY A 84 27.23 22.87 23.37
C GLY A 84 27.92 22.15 24.53
N ARG A 85 29.24 21.91 24.45
CA ARG A 85 30.00 21.31 25.56
C ARG A 85 30.27 22.35 26.64
N TYR A 86 29.83 22.04 27.84
CA TYR A 86 30.04 22.89 29.01
C TYR A 86 31.51 22.81 29.46
N ASP A 87 32.26 23.90 29.23
CA ASP A 87 33.66 24.04 29.63
C ASP A 87 33.87 25.31 30.46
N PRO A 88 33.71 25.24 31.79
CA PRO A 88 33.78 26.43 32.64
C PRO A 88 35.23 26.95 32.75
N PRO A 89 35.44 28.27 32.86
CA PRO A 89 36.77 28.84 33.05
C PRO A 89 37.37 28.41 34.40
N SER A 90 38.61 27.93 34.39
CA SER A 90 39.33 27.46 35.59
C SER A 90 40.01 28.57 36.38
N THR A 91 40.23 29.73 35.76
CA THR A 91 40.89 30.89 36.35
C THR A 91 40.11 32.18 36.07
N CYS A 92 40.22 33.13 37.00
CA CYS A 92 39.67 34.46 36.83
C CYS A 92 40.49 35.28 35.81
N VAL A 93 39.81 36.11 35.02
CA VAL A 93 40.43 37.00 34.01
C VAL A 93 40.95 38.31 34.62
N SER A 94 40.49 38.71 35.81
CA SER A 94 40.92 39.97 36.42
C SER A 94 42.38 39.96 36.86
N GLU A 95 43.10 41.02 36.47
CA GLU A 95 44.50 41.25 36.83
C GLU A 95 44.65 41.26 38.36
N GLY A 96 45.42 40.30 38.90
CA GLY A 96 45.68 40.15 40.34
C GLY A 96 44.82 39.14 41.09
N CYS A 97 43.77 38.55 40.49
CA CYS A 97 42.90 37.58 41.18
C CYS A 97 43.23 36.13 40.82
N LYS A 98 43.67 35.33 41.81
CA LYS A 98 43.93 33.87 41.66
C LYS A 98 42.72 32.98 42.00
N GLY A 99 41.51 33.50 41.85
CA GLY A 99 40.27 32.76 42.12
C GLY A 99 40.06 31.61 41.13
N ARG A 100 39.76 30.40 41.66
CA ARG A 100 39.43 29.20 40.88
C ARG A 100 37.95 28.82 40.91
N GLY A 101 37.17 29.46 41.78
CA GLY A 101 35.73 29.24 41.89
C GLY A 101 34.97 30.19 40.97
N MET A 102 34.65 29.73 39.77
CA MET A 102 33.82 30.46 38.81
C MET A 102 32.40 29.92 38.90
N GLN A 103 31.45 30.76 39.32
CA GLN A 103 30.05 30.40 39.41
C GLN A 103 29.34 30.77 38.12
N ALA A 104 28.64 29.82 37.51
CA ALA A 104 27.83 30.06 36.33
C ALA A 104 26.57 30.86 36.70
N ASP A 105 26.36 32.00 36.05
CA ASP A 105 25.09 32.73 36.10
C ASP A 105 24.13 32.19 35.05
N ARG A 106 23.19 31.35 35.51
CA ARG A 106 22.19 30.70 34.64
C ARG A 106 21.20 31.68 34.02
N GLY A 107 21.01 32.87 34.60
CA GLY A 107 20.08 33.88 34.07
C GLY A 107 20.59 34.54 32.78
N SER A 108 21.92 34.59 32.61
CA SER A 108 22.59 35.19 31.43
C SER A 108 22.75 34.24 30.23
N ALA A 109 22.15 33.04 30.29
CA ALA A 109 22.33 32.01 29.28
C ALA A 109 21.82 32.47 27.90
N GLN A 110 22.72 32.55 26.94
CA GLN A 110 22.38 32.73 25.52
C GLN A 110 22.05 31.36 24.95
N THR A 111 20.82 31.19 24.46
CA THR A 111 20.30 29.92 23.96
C THR A 111 19.97 30.01 22.48
N VAL A 112 20.05 28.86 21.81
CA VAL A 112 19.71 28.66 20.41
C VAL A 112 18.84 27.41 20.30
N ASP A 113 17.78 27.45 19.50
CA ASP A 113 16.95 26.28 19.28
C ASP A 113 17.74 25.15 18.62
N TYR A 114 17.59 23.96 19.19
CA TYR A 114 18.30 22.75 18.81
C TYR A 114 17.31 21.60 18.67
N GLN A 115 17.51 20.80 17.63
CA GLN A 115 16.72 19.62 17.39
C GLN A 115 17.58 18.56 16.73
N ARG A 116 17.39 17.29 17.11
CA ARG A 116 18.07 16.16 16.52
C ARG A 116 17.08 15.32 15.73
N ILE A 117 17.42 15.03 14.48
CA ILE A 117 16.66 14.15 13.61
C ILE A 117 17.51 12.93 13.23
N ARG A 118 16.87 11.79 13.01
CA ARG A 118 17.52 10.58 12.47
C ARG A 118 17.03 10.33 11.06
N LEU A 119 17.97 10.37 10.11
CA LEU A 119 17.70 10.04 8.72
C LEU A 119 17.99 8.57 8.46
N GLN A 120 17.15 7.94 7.64
CA GLN A 120 17.36 6.61 7.11
C GLN A 120 17.56 6.68 5.60
N GLU A 121 18.49 5.86 5.09
CA GLU A 121 18.73 5.72 3.66
C GLU A 121 17.45 5.23 2.96
N SER A 122 17.10 5.87 1.84
CA SER A 122 16.02 5.37 0.98
C SER A 122 16.44 4.02 0.40
N PHE A 123 15.52 3.04 0.37
CA PHE A 123 15.78 1.70 -0.15
C PHE A 123 16.38 1.77 -1.57
N SER A 124 17.67 1.42 -1.71
CA SER A 124 18.28 1.13 -3.00
C SER A 124 18.10 -0.36 -3.33
N ASP A 125 18.23 -0.74 -4.61
CA ASP A 125 17.98 -2.09 -5.15
C ASP A 125 18.88 -3.23 -4.57
N ASP A 126 19.63 -2.96 -3.49
CA ASP A 126 20.49 -3.93 -2.79
C ASP A 126 19.66 -4.79 -1.81
N VAL A 127 19.12 -5.90 -2.30
CA VAL A 127 18.30 -6.86 -1.54
C VAL A 127 19.09 -7.40 -0.33
N GLY A 128 18.49 -7.30 0.87
CA GLY A 128 18.95 -8.01 2.08
C GLY A 128 19.90 -7.23 3.01
N ARG A 129 20.22 -5.96 2.72
CA ARG A 129 21.04 -5.13 3.62
C ARG A 129 20.17 -4.29 4.55
N MET A 130 20.54 -4.25 5.83
CA MET A 130 19.91 -3.34 6.79
C MET A 130 20.20 -1.88 6.42
N PRO A 131 19.16 -1.03 6.25
CA PRO A 131 19.35 0.38 5.89
C PRO A 131 20.09 1.12 7.01
N ARG A 132 21.04 1.97 6.63
CA ARG A 132 21.82 2.75 7.59
C ARG A 132 21.04 3.97 8.06
N THR A 133 21.28 4.36 9.30
CA THR A 133 20.72 5.58 9.89
C THR A 133 21.83 6.50 10.36
N ILE A 134 21.60 7.80 10.25
CA ILE A 134 22.55 8.85 10.64
C ILE A 134 21.80 9.96 11.36
N ASP A 135 22.38 10.43 12.45
CA ASP A 135 21.83 11.53 13.22
C ASP A 135 22.29 12.87 12.62
N VAL A 136 21.36 13.82 12.55
CA VAL A 136 21.56 15.16 12.03
C VAL A 136 21.11 16.15 13.08
N GLU A 137 21.97 17.12 13.38
CA GLU A 137 21.67 18.25 14.24
C GLU A 137 21.14 19.42 13.41
N LEU A 138 19.98 19.93 13.80
CA LEU A 138 19.36 21.15 13.29
C LEU A 138 19.50 22.26 14.33
N ARG A 139 19.79 23.48 13.88
CA ARG A 139 19.96 24.67 14.73
C ARG A 139 19.20 25.85 14.17
N GLU A 140 18.79 26.75 15.05
CA GLU A 140 18.14 28.03 14.69
C GLU A 140 16.95 27.79 13.74
N GLY A 141 16.87 28.53 12.63
CA GLY A 141 15.77 28.42 11.66
C GLY A 141 15.76 27.17 10.79
N LEU A 142 16.53 26.12 11.12
CA LEU A 142 16.39 24.79 10.52
C LEU A 142 15.54 23.85 11.38
N VAL A 143 15.31 24.20 12.65
CA VAL A 143 14.43 23.46 13.55
C VAL A 143 13.00 23.47 13.01
N ASP A 144 12.28 22.37 13.19
CA ASP A 144 10.90 22.16 12.72
C ASP A 144 10.71 22.28 11.19
N SER A 145 11.79 22.17 10.40
CA SER A 145 11.74 22.25 8.94
C SER A 145 11.25 20.98 8.23
N CYS A 146 11.19 19.86 8.96
CA CYS A 146 10.83 18.55 8.42
C CYS A 146 9.87 17.83 9.36
N ARG A 147 9.09 16.87 8.83
CA ARG A 147 8.20 16.00 9.63
C ARG A 147 8.67 14.54 9.56
N PRO A 148 8.34 13.69 10.55
CA PRO A 148 8.59 12.26 10.46
C PRO A 148 7.94 11.67 9.19
N GLY A 149 8.69 10.87 8.42
CA GLY A 149 8.28 10.31 7.13
C GLY A 149 8.61 11.17 5.90
N ASP A 150 9.15 12.38 6.09
CA ASP A 150 9.55 13.24 4.97
C ASP A 150 10.86 12.79 4.35
N LEU A 151 10.92 12.90 3.01
CA LEU A 151 12.14 12.69 2.26
C LEU A 151 12.84 14.04 2.16
N VAL A 152 14.02 14.12 2.77
CA VAL A 152 14.77 15.36 2.88
C VAL A 152 16.16 15.19 2.27
N THR A 153 16.61 16.27 1.64
CA THR A 153 17.99 16.42 1.20
C THR A 153 18.69 17.38 2.18
N VAL A 154 19.65 16.85 2.94
CA VAL A 154 20.40 17.59 3.95
C VAL A 154 21.81 17.85 3.45
N CYS A 155 22.21 19.13 3.45
CA CYS A 155 23.58 19.56 3.19
C CYS A 155 24.21 19.96 4.53
N GLY A 156 25.36 19.39 4.88
CA GLY A 156 25.99 19.67 6.17
C GLY A 156 27.41 19.16 6.30
N ILE A 157 28.03 19.43 7.45
CA ILE A 157 29.40 19.00 7.76
C ILE A 157 29.32 17.75 8.63
N VAL A 158 30.09 16.71 8.28
CA VAL A 158 30.20 15.51 9.12
C VAL A 158 31.06 15.82 10.33
N LYS A 159 30.53 15.58 11.52
CA LYS A 159 31.21 15.73 12.81
C LYS A 159 31.26 14.39 13.52
N ALA A 160 32.17 14.27 14.47
CA ALA A 160 32.34 13.09 15.30
C ALA A 160 32.18 13.49 16.77
N ASP A 161 31.25 12.85 17.48
CA ASP A 161 31.14 12.99 18.93
C ASP A 161 31.62 11.74 19.64
N ARG A 162 32.01 11.86 20.91
CA ARG A 162 32.33 10.68 21.73
C ARG A 162 31.03 9.98 22.11
N ALA A 163 31.02 8.65 21.99
CA ALA A 163 29.89 7.85 22.44
C ALA A 163 29.71 8.03 23.96
N GLU A 164 28.50 8.35 24.41
CA GLU A 164 28.17 8.41 25.83
C GLU A 164 28.14 6.99 26.42
N GLY A 165 29.24 6.58 27.04
CA GLY A 165 29.36 5.32 27.77
C GLY A 165 30.10 5.52 29.08
N LYS A 166 29.71 4.80 30.14
CA LYS A 166 30.33 4.84 31.49
C LYS A 166 31.79 4.33 31.54
N GLY A 167 32.46 4.19 30.41
CA GLY A 167 33.86 3.77 30.30
C GLY A 167 34.62 4.67 29.32
N GLN A 168 35.94 4.77 29.50
CA GLN A 168 36.83 5.46 28.57
C GLN A 168 36.97 4.69 27.25
N THR A 169 35.90 4.59 26.47
CA THR A 169 35.98 4.06 25.11
C THR A 169 36.30 5.21 24.16
N CYS A 170 37.33 5.04 23.32
CA CYS A 170 37.68 5.97 22.24
C CYS A 170 36.74 5.84 21.03
N LEU A 171 35.48 5.42 21.26
CA LEU A 171 34.50 5.24 20.20
C LEU A 171 33.86 6.59 19.88
N TYR A 172 33.94 6.96 18.61
CA TYR A 172 33.32 8.17 18.07
C TYR A 172 32.09 7.79 17.25
N VAL A 173 30.98 8.50 17.45
CA VAL A 173 29.76 8.40 16.65
C VAL A 173 29.75 9.57 15.69
N LEU A 174 29.61 9.27 14.39
CA LEU A 174 29.48 10.29 13.35
C LEU A 174 28.05 10.83 13.32
N TYR A 175 27.93 12.15 13.21
CA TYR A 175 26.67 12.87 13.02
C TYR A 175 26.89 14.02 12.04
N ILE A 176 25.81 14.64 11.57
CA ILE A 176 25.90 15.74 10.61
C ILE A 176 25.37 17.01 11.25
N ALA A 177 26.19 18.05 11.24
CA ALA A 177 25.70 19.40 11.53
C ALA A 177 25.09 19.98 10.25
N ALA A 178 23.77 20.09 10.21
CA ALA A 178 23.06 20.58 9.04
C ALA A 178 23.34 22.07 8.81
N ASN A 179 23.62 22.42 7.56
CA ASN A 179 23.65 23.79 7.08
C ASN A 179 22.37 24.14 6.31
N ASN A 180 21.79 23.17 5.61
CA ASN A 180 20.55 23.33 4.89
C ASN A 180 19.75 22.02 4.85
N VAL A 181 18.43 22.14 4.90
CA VAL A 181 17.48 21.04 4.77
C VAL A 181 16.47 21.43 3.71
N VAL A 182 16.37 20.63 2.65
CA VAL A 182 15.39 20.79 1.59
C VAL A 182 14.40 19.63 1.68
N ASN A 183 13.11 19.94 1.82
CA ASN A 183 12.05 18.94 1.88
C ASN A 183 11.46 18.72 0.49
N ASP A 184 11.61 17.52 -0.06
CA ASP A 184 11.19 17.20 -1.42
C ASP A 184 9.66 17.19 -1.58
N LYS A 185 8.90 17.12 -0.48
CA LYS A 185 7.43 17.04 -0.51
C LYS A 185 6.73 18.39 -0.60
N HIS A 186 7.38 19.49 -0.26
CA HIS A 186 6.74 20.82 -0.15
C HIS A 186 6.91 21.69 -1.41
N GLY A 187 7.44 21.16 -2.51
CA GLY A 187 7.55 21.84 -3.80
C GLY A 187 6.23 22.05 -4.57
N SER A 188 5.09 21.57 -4.07
CA SER A 188 3.79 21.71 -4.75
C SER A 188 3.06 23.03 -4.45
N ASN A 189 3.78 24.15 -4.39
CA ASN A 189 3.19 25.48 -4.55
C ASN A 189 3.73 26.08 -5.85
N PRO A 190 3.03 25.91 -6.99
CA PRO A 190 3.52 26.37 -8.30
C PRO A 190 3.54 27.90 -8.49
N GLU A 191 3.14 28.70 -7.49
CA GLU A 191 2.90 30.14 -7.67
C GLU A 191 3.98 31.07 -7.07
N ALA A 192 4.94 30.58 -6.27
CA ALA A 192 5.83 31.46 -5.48
C ALA A 192 7.31 31.52 -5.92
N ALA A 193 7.71 30.85 -7.00
CA ALA A 193 9.09 30.95 -7.50
C ALA A 193 9.13 30.93 -9.03
N GLY A 194 9.12 32.12 -9.64
CA GLY A 194 9.35 32.35 -11.07
C GLY A 194 10.79 32.08 -11.52
N ALA A 195 11.42 31.03 -11.01
CA ALA A 195 12.71 30.54 -11.45
C ALA A 195 12.54 29.06 -11.79
N THR A 196 12.63 28.75 -13.08
CA THR A 196 12.75 27.40 -13.65
C THR A 196 13.96 26.69 -13.06
N THR A 197 13.82 26.11 -11.87
CA THR A 197 14.77 25.14 -11.33
C THR A 197 14.23 23.76 -11.62
N TYR A 198 14.91 23.06 -12.52
CA TYR A 198 14.73 21.64 -12.78
C TYR A 198 14.74 20.87 -11.43
N ASP A 199 13.57 20.36 -11.05
CA ASP A 199 13.39 19.52 -9.86
C ASP A 199 14.25 18.25 -9.99
N CYS A 200 15.29 18.14 -9.17
CA CYS A 200 16.35 17.16 -9.32
C CYS A 200 16.09 15.80 -8.63
N ASN A 201 14.85 15.54 -8.20
CA ASN A 201 14.51 14.31 -7.48
C ASN A 201 13.65 13.31 -8.26
N THR A 202 13.34 13.60 -9.52
CA THR A 202 12.92 12.60 -10.51
C THR A 202 13.38 13.03 -11.90
N SER A 203 14.68 13.23 -12.09
CA SER A 203 15.20 13.38 -13.44
C SER A 203 15.06 12.03 -14.15
N PHE A 204 13.94 11.86 -14.87
CA PHE A 204 13.83 10.79 -15.85
C PHE A 204 14.97 10.96 -16.84
N THR A 205 15.81 9.94 -16.94
CA THR A 205 16.85 9.96 -17.97
C THR A 205 16.18 9.85 -19.34
N LEU A 206 16.84 10.31 -20.40
CA LEU A 206 16.31 10.16 -21.76
C LEU A 206 16.02 8.68 -22.10
N TYR A 207 16.83 7.75 -21.58
CA TYR A 207 16.60 6.30 -21.72
C TYR A 207 15.30 5.84 -21.05
N ASP A 208 14.99 6.39 -19.87
CA ASP A 208 13.75 6.05 -19.16
C ASP A 208 12.52 6.54 -19.92
N LEU A 209 12.58 7.77 -20.47
CA LEU A 209 11.51 8.33 -21.28
C LEU A 209 11.30 7.53 -22.58
N HIS A 210 12.38 7.08 -23.23
CA HIS A 210 12.27 6.19 -24.38
C HIS A 210 11.61 4.86 -24.02
N GLY A 211 11.96 4.27 -22.87
CA GLY A 211 11.34 3.04 -22.38
C GLY A 211 9.85 3.21 -22.07
N ILE A 212 9.47 4.32 -21.42
CA ILE A 212 8.06 4.67 -21.15
C ILE A 212 7.30 4.85 -22.47
N ASN A 213 7.89 5.56 -23.43
CA ASN A 213 7.28 5.78 -24.73
C ASN A 213 7.09 4.47 -25.51
N ALA A 214 8.03 3.53 -25.40
CA ALA A 214 7.88 2.20 -26.00
C ALA A 214 6.70 1.42 -25.41
N ILE A 215 6.51 1.47 -24.08
CA ILE A 215 5.36 0.83 -23.41
C ILE A 215 4.04 1.46 -23.87
N PHE A 216 4.00 2.79 -24.01
CA PHE A 216 2.80 3.50 -24.45
C PHE A 216 2.33 3.11 -25.86
N HIS A 217 3.25 2.77 -26.76
CA HIS A 217 2.92 2.37 -28.13
C HIS A 217 2.51 0.89 -28.27
N CYS A 218 2.49 0.11 -27.19
CA CYS A 218 1.98 -1.27 -27.23
C CYS A 218 0.44 -1.28 -27.28
N GLU A 219 -0.15 -2.17 -28.09
CA GLU A 219 -1.62 -2.26 -28.25
C GLU A 219 -2.34 -2.69 -26.96
N ASP A 220 -1.77 -3.62 -26.19
CA ASP A 220 -2.37 -4.18 -24.96
C ASP A 220 -1.54 -3.86 -23.70
N VAL A 221 -1.41 -2.57 -23.33
CA VAL A 221 -0.60 -2.13 -22.18
C VAL A 221 -1.07 -2.77 -20.87
N LEU A 222 -2.38 -2.91 -20.65
CA LEU A 222 -2.92 -3.53 -19.44
C LEU A 222 -2.42 -4.97 -19.29
N SER A 223 -2.58 -5.79 -20.33
CA SER A 223 -2.16 -7.19 -20.31
C SER A 223 -0.64 -7.31 -20.13
N LEU A 224 0.13 -6.44 -20.75
CA LEU A 224 1.58 -6.37 -20.58
C LEU A 224 1.98 -6.08 -19.13
N VAL A 225 1.41 -5.04 -18.52
CA VAL A 225 1.71 -4.64 -17.13
C VAL A 225 1.27 -5.71 -16.13
N VAL A 226 0.06 -6.26 -16.29
CA VAL A 226 -0.50 -7.27 -15.39
C VAL A 226 0.32 -8.57 -15.40
N ASN A 227 0.74 -9.02 -16.57
CA ASN A 227 1.57 -10.22 -16.70
C ASN A 227 3.03 -9.97 -16.28
N SER A 228 3.51 -8.72 -16.32
CA SER A 228 4.85 -8.34 -15.87
C SER A 228 4.99 -8.17 -14.35
N LEU A 229 3.91 -7.92 -13.61
CA LEU A 229 3.96 -7.65 -12.15
C LEU A 229 4.55 -8.82 -11.35
N CYS A 230 4.13 -10.04 -11.67
CA CYS A 230 4.55 -11.28 -11.00
C CYS A 230 4.54 -12.42 -12.04
N PRO A 231 5.60 -12.54 -12.86
CA PRO A 231 5.66 -13.58 -13.89
C PRO A 231 5.82 -14.98 -13.29
N GLY A 232 6.35 -15.10 -12.07
CA GLY A 232 6.55 -16.39 -11.40
C GLY A 232 5.30 -16.99 -10.74
N ILE A 233 4.16 -16.31 -10.76
CA ILE A 233 2.90 -16.80 -10.20
C ILE A 233 1.96 -17.05 -11.38
N PHE A 234 1.51 -18.28 -11.56
CA PHE A 234 0.57 -18.63 -12.62
C PHE A 234 -0.86 -18.21 -12.27
N GLY A 235 -1.61 -17.72 -13.26
CA GLY A 235 -3.03 -17.37 -13.10
C GLY A 235 -3.29 -16.09 -12.30
N HIS A 236 -4.45 -16.07 -11.62
CA HIS A 236 -4.96 -14.94 -10.81
C HIS A 236 -4.93 -13.58 -11.52
N GLU A 237 -5.23 -13.55 -12.82
CA GLU A 237 -5.10 -12.36 -13.67
C GLU A 237 -5.94 -11.18 -13.18
N LEU A 238 -7.19 -11.42 -12.77
CA LEU A 238 -8.07 -10.36 -12.24
C LEU A 238 -7.54 -9.80 -10.90
N VAL A 239 -6.90 -10.65 -10.09
CA VAL A 239 -6.26 -10.23 -8.83
C VAL A 239 -5.02 -9.40 -9.12
N LYS A 240 -4.18 -9.82 -10.06
CA LYS A 240 -3.03 -9.04 -10.53
C LYS A 240 -3.46 -7.71 -11.15
N ALA A 241 -4.56 -7.69 -11.91
CA ALA A 241 -5.15 -6.47 -12.45
C ALA A 241 -5.60 -5.53 -11.34
N GLY A 242 -6.32 -6.03 -10.32
CA GLY A 242 -6.69 -5.24 -9.14
C GLY A 242 -5.49 -4.67 -8.38
N LEU A 243 -4.42 -5.46 -8.21
CA LEU A 243 -3.16 -4.99 -7.61
C LEU A 243 -2.48 -3.92 -8.48
N CYS A 244 -2.47 -4.06 -9.80
CA CYS A 244 -1.97 -3.05 -10.72
C CYS A 244 -2.76 -1.75 -10.56
N LEU A 245 -4.09 -1.79 -10.59
CA LEU A 245 -4.92 -0.59 -10.36
C LEU A 245 -4.60 0.07 -9.00
N GLY A 246 -4.34 -0.73 -7.96
CA GLY A 246 -3.87 -0.23 -6.67
C GLY A 246 -2.51 0.49 -6.72
N LEU A 247 -1.56 -0.03 -7.51
CA LEU A 247 -0.23 0.57 -7.69
C LEU A 247 -0.30 1.91 -8.44
N PHE A 248 -1.10 2.01 -9.50
CA PHE A 248 -1.28 3.26 -10.24
C PHE A 248 -2.12 4.27 -9.46
N SER A 249 -3.04 3.79 -8.60
CA SER A 249 -3.89 4.58 -7.71
C SER A 249 -4.81 5.58 -8.45
N GLY A 250 -5.77 6.18 -7.75
CA GLY A 250 -6.68 7.20 -8.30
C GLY A 250 -6.13 8.62 -8.22
N VAL A 251 -6.92 9.62 -8.62
CA VAL A 251 -6.54 11.04 -8.51
C VAL A 251 -6.97 11.59 -7.16
N ARG A 252 -6.08 12.32 -6.48
CA ARG A 252 -6.43 13.06 -5.26
C ARG A 252 -7.23 14.31 -5.63
N LYS A 253 -8.37 14.50 -4.98
CA LYS A 253 -9.27 15.63 -5.24
C LYS A 253 -9.44 16.44 -3.96
N TYR A 254 -9.74 17.72 -4.12
CA TYR A 254 -10.02 18.63 -3.02
C TYR A 254 -11.43 19.19 -3.17
N VAL A 255 -12.19 19.19 -2.08
CA VAL A 255 -13.57 19.69 -2.05
C VAL A 255 -13.61 21.02 -1.30
N GLY A 256 -14.15 22.07 -1.91
CA GLY A 256 -14.34 23.38 -1.29
C GLY A 256 -13.27 24.41 -1.69
N SER A 257 -13.69 25.67 -1.89
CA SER A 257 -12.83 26.78 -2.34
C SER A 257 -12.03 27.45 -1.21
N SER A 258 -12.55 27.45 0.03
CA SER A 258 -11.93 28.10 1.21
C SER A 258 -11.28 27.12 2.19
N HIS A 259 -11.91 25.97 2.46
CA HIS A 259 -11.33 24.87 3.22
C HIS A 259 -11.37 23.61 2.35
N GLN A 260 -10.27 23.36 1.64
CA GLN A 260 -10.11 22.21 0.77
C GLN A 260 -10.06 20.92 1.61
N ILE A 261 -11.19 20.23 1.72
CA ILE A 261 -11.25 18.90 2.35
C ILE A 261 -10.64 17.91 1.35
N PRO A 262 -9.54 17.22 1.71
CA PRO A 262 -8.93 16.23 0.83
C PRO A 262 -9.84 15.01 0.69
N LYS A 263 -10.12 14.63 -0.54
CA LYS A 263 -10.76 13.36 -0.88
C LYS A 263 -9.68 12.37 -1.32
N ARG A 264 -9.61 11.25 -0.59
CA ARG A 264 -8.68 10.16 -0.86
C ARG A 264 -8.82 9.62 -2.28
N GLY A 265 -7.70 9.49 -2.99
CA GLY A 265 -7.57 8.83 -4.29
C GLY A 265 -6.99 7.41 -4.22
N ASP A 266 -6.38 7.03 -3.09
CA ASP A 266 -5.69 5.74 -2.92
C ASP A 266 -6.67 4.55 -2.92
N ILE A 267 -6.25 3.39 -3.45
CA ILE A 267 -7.08 2.19 -3.61
C ILE A 267 -6.50 1.07 -2.75
N HIS A 268 -7.23 0.64 -1.72
CA HIS A 268 -6.76 -0.41 -0.81
C HIS A 268 -7.25 -1.78 -1.23
N VAL A 269 -6.37 -2.77 -1.18
CA VAL A 269 -6.62 -4.14 -1.65
C VAL A 269 -6.37 -5.13 -0.52
N LEU A 270 -7.32 -6.04 -0.30
CA LEU A 270 -7.22 -7.14 0.66
C LEU A 270 -7.21 -8.47 -0.09
N LEU A 271 -6.17 -9.28 0.14
CA LEU A 271 -6.01 -10.64 -0.37
C LEU A 271 -6.29 -11.63 0.77
N LEU A 272 -7.33 -12.41 0.60
CA LEU A 272 -7.75 -13.47 1.52
C LEU A 272 -7.56 -14.81 0.83
N GLY A 273 -7.26 -15.86 1.59
CA GLY A 273 -7.27 -17.19 1.00
C GLY A 273 -6.52 -18.22 1.80
N ASP A 274 -6.48 -19.44 1.29
CA ASP A 274 -5.76 -20.53 1.91
C ASP A 274 -4.23 -20.28 1.84
N PRO A 275 -3.44 -20.84 2.78
CA PRO A 275 -1.99 -20.79 2.71
C PRO A 275 -1.50 -21.55 1.47
N GLY A 276 -0.41 -21.08 0.85
CA GLY A 276 0.19 -21.72 -0.32
C GLY A 276 -0.21 -21.11 -1.67
N LEU A 277 -1.23 -20.27 -1.73
CA LEU A 277 -1.71 -19.61 -2.98
C LEU A 277 -0.86 -18.40 -3.44
N GLY A 278 0.41 -18.31 -3.02
CA GLY A 278 1.32 -17.25 -3.50
C GLY A 278 1.02 -15.81 -3.03
N LYS A 279 0.08 -15.59 -2.08
CA LYS A 279 -0.31 -14.24 -1.58
C LYS A 279 0.87 -13.37 -1.12
N SER A 280 1.74 -13.92 -0.28
CA SER A 280 2.93 -13.21 0.20
C SER A 280 3.90 -12.87 -0.94
N GLN A 281 3.98 -13.73 -1.97
CA GLN A 281 4.82 -13.47 -3.15
C GLN A 281 4.21 -12.39 -4.05
N LEU A 282 2.88 -12.33 -4.19
CA LEU A 282 2.20 -11.22 -4.87
C LEU A 282 2.54 -9.88 -4.20
N LEU A 283 2.47 -9.80 -2.86
CA LEU A 283 2.83 -8.59 -2.12
C LEU A 283 4.31 -8.21 -2.32
N ARG A 284 5.22 -9.19 -2.34
CA ARG A 284 6.64 -8.94 -2.59
C ARG A 284 6.92 -8.46 -4.02
N GLY A 285 6.19 -8.99 -5.01
CA GLY A 285 6.27 -8.50 -6.39
C GLY A 285 5.80 -7.05 -6.52
N CYS A 286 4.67 -6.70 -5.88
CA CYS A 286 4.20 -5.32 -5.81
C CYS A 286 5.21 -4.38 -5.15
N MET A 287 5.89 -4.82 -4.09
CA MET A 287 6.93 -4.05 -3.42
C MET A 287 8.14 -3.76 -4.34
N GLN A 288 8.55 -4.70 -5.18
CA GLN A 288 9.68 -4.48 -6.10
C GLN A 288 9.36 -3.44 -7.18
N VAL A 289 8.10 -3.38 -7.58
CA VAL A 289 7.62 -2.52 -8.67
C VAL A 289 7.19 -1.14 -8.18
N ALA A 290 6.74 -0.99 -6.93
CA ALA A 290 6.32 0.29 -6.40
C ALA A 290 7.49 1.28 -6.21
N PRO A 291 7.31 2.60 -6.45
CA PRO A 291 8.37 3.59 -6.33
C PRO A 291 8.81 3.83 -4.88
N ARG A 292 7.88 3.69 -3.93
CA ARG A 292 8.13 3.71 -2.49
C ARG A 292 7.29 2.60 -1.88
N ALA A 293 7.92 1.61 -1.25
CA ALA A 293 7.21 0.52 -0.61
C ALA A 293 7.82 0.14 0.74
N VAL A 294 6.96 -0.22 1.68
CA VAL A 294 7.35 -0.79 2.98
C VAL A 294 6.59 -2.09 3.17
N TYR A 295 7.32 -3.18 3.42
CA TYR A 295 6.75 -4.48 3.72
C TYR A 295 6.85 -4.78 5.22
N VAL A 296 5.73 -5.22 5.79
CA VAL A 296 5.56 -5.47 7.21
C VAL A 296 4.89 -6.82 7.39
N CYS A 297 5.35 -7.59 8.37
CA CYS A 297 4.69 -8.84 8.77
C CYS A 297 3.91 -8.58 10.07
N GLY A 298 2.62 -8.94 10.10
CA GLY A 298 1.72 -8.72 11.23
C GLY A 298 2.18 -9.38 12.54
N ASN A 299 2.94 -10.48 12.44
CA ASN A 299 3.58 -11.13 13.59
C ASN A 299 4.74 -10.32 14.19
N ALA A 300 5.51 -9.65 13.33
CA ALA A 300 6.72 -8.94 13.73
C ALA A 300 6.44 -7.50 14.15
N THR A 301 5.23 -7.01 13.97
CA THR A 301 4.93 -5.57 14.08
C THR A 301 3.70 -5.33 14.93
N SER A 302 3.84 -4.47 15.92
CA SER A 302 2.74 -3.97 16.74
C SER A 302 2.09 -2.74 16.10
N THR A 303 0.92 -2.33 16.59
CA THR A 303 0.27 -1.07 16.17
C THR A 303 1.20 0.15 16.31
N ALA A 304 2.11 0.14 17.28
CA ALA A 304 3.13 1.18 17.45
C ALA A 304 4.16 1.19 16.32
N GLY A 305 4.54 0.02 15.79
CA GLY A 305 5.45 -0.11 14.65
C GLY A 305 4.79 0.19 13.30
N LEU A 306 3.46 0.08 13.20
CA LEU A 306 2.71 0.50 12.01
C LEU A 306 2.50 2.01 11.95
N THR A 307 2.26 2.65 13.10
CA THR A 307 1.82 4.05 13.18
C THR A 307 2.95 4.98 13.57
N VAL A 308 2.86 5.69 14.68
CA VAL A 308 3.94 6.53 15.22
C VAL A 308 4.02 6.25 16.70
N SER A 309 5.23 6.04 17.18
CA SER A 309 5.48 5.73 18.58
C SER A 309 6.31 6.83 19.24
N LEU A 310 6.11 6.98 20.55
CA LEU A 310 6.89 7.89 21.37
C LEU A 310 7.96 7.06 22.08
N VAL A 311 9.22 7.32 21.79
CA VAL A 311 10.36 6.64 22.42
C VAL A 311 11.14 7.61 23.27
N LYS A 312 11.50 7.22 24.48
CA LYS A 312 12.38 8.03 25.32
C LYS A 312 13.83 7.83 24.92
N ASP A 313 14.52 8.92 24.62
CA ASP A 313 15.96 8.92 24.34
C ASP A 313 16.77 8.75 25.64
N GLY A 314 18.07 8.47 25.53
CA GLY A 314 18.98 8.27 26.67
C GLY A 314 19.01 9.43 27.67
N GLY A 315 18.69 10.64 27.21
CA GLY A 315 18.52 11.85 28.03
C GLY A 315 17.19 11.95 28.78
N GLY A 316 16.31 10.95 28.68
CA GLY A 316 14.98 10.92 29.31
C GLY A 316 13.88 11.62 28.51
N GLU A 317 14.22 12.20 27.37
CA GLU A 317 13.32 12.99 26.54
C GLU A 317 12.54 12.16 25.55
N SER A 318 11.32 12.61 25.24
CA SER A 318 10.45 11.88 24.32
C SER A 318 10.73 12.30 22.87
N ALA A 319 11.07 11.33 22.04
CA ALA A 319 11.27 11.46 20.60
C ALA A 319 10.13 10.73 19.86
N LEU A 320 9.68 11.32 18.75
CA LEU A 320 8.71 10.70 17.85
C LEU A 320 9.44 9.77 16.88
N GLU A 321 8.96 8.54 16.74
CA GLU A 321 9.46 7.56 15.79
C GLU A 321 8.35 7.16 14.80
N ALA A 322 8.62 7.38 13.51
CA ALA A 322 7.74 7.02 12.42
C ALA A 322 7.72 5.50 12.21
N GLY A 323 6.53 4.93 12.18
CA GLY A 323 6.28 3.54 11.80
C GLY A 323 6.00 3.39 10.31
N ALA A 324 5.67 2.16 9.91
CA ALA A 324 5.64 1.75 8.52
C ALA A 324 4.69 2.56 7.61
N LEU A 325 3.50 2.94 8.10
CA LEU A 325 2.52 3.69 7.30
C LEU A 325 3.00 5.11 6.97
N VAL A 326 3.71 5.74 7.90
CA VAL A 326 4.27 7.09 7.73
C VAL A 326 5.48 7.06 6.80
N LEU A 327 6.32 6.02 6.91
CA LEU A 327 7.46 5.83 6.00
C LEU A 327 7.01 5.55 4.55
N ALA A 328 5.87 4.87 4.40
CA ALA A 328 5.22 4.57 3.12
C ALA A 328 4.37 5.72 2.55
N ASP A 329 4.43 6.94 3.09
CA ASP A 329 3.66 8.08 2.57
C ASP A 329 3.88 8.29 1.06
N ASN A 330 2.77 8.50 0.33
CA ASN A 330 2.67 8.54 -1.14
C ASN A 330 3.18 7.29 -1.86
N GLY A 331 3.22 6.14 -1.18
CA GLY A 331 3.67 4.87 -1.73
C GLY A 331 2.75 3.71 -1.38
N LEU A 332 3.35 2.55 -1.20
CA LEU A 332 2.69 1.29 -0.89
C LEU A 332 3.13 0.75 0.48
N CYS A 333 2.17 0.40 1.31
CA CYS A 333 2.40 -0.36 2.53
C CYS A 333 1.81 -1.77 2.37
N CYS A 334 2.68 -2.77 2.33
CA CYS A 334 2.27 -4.17 2.28
C CYS A 334 2.28 -4.77 3.69
N ILE A 335 1.14 -5.29 4.14
CA ILE A 335 1.01 -5.97 5.43
C ILE A 335 0.66 -7.44 5.18
N ASP A 336 1.58 -8.32 5.53
CA ASP A 336 1.39 -9.77 5.46
C ASP A 336 0.90 -10.32 6.81
N GLU A 337 0.24 -11.47 6.80
CA GLU A 337 -0.32 -12.11 8.00
C GLU A 337 -1.15 -11.15 8.88
N PHE A 338 -2.00 -10.35 8.24
CA PHE A 338 -2.78 -9.31 8.92
C PHE A 338 -3.73 -9.86 9.99
N ASP A 339 -4.18 -11.11 9.85
CA ASP A 339 -4.96 -11.84 10.85
C ASP A 339 -4.24 -12.03 12.20
N LYS A 340 -2.90 -11.93 12.20
CA LYS A 340 -2.07 -12.07 13.40
C LYS A 340 -1.67 -10.74 14.03
N LEU A 341 -2.07 -9.61 13.45
CA LEU A 341 -1.76 -8.30 13.98
C LEU A 341 -2.38 -8.11 15.37
N THR A 342 -1.55 -7.78 16.36
CA THR A 342 -1.99 -7.55 17.75
C THR A 342 -2.15 -6.04 18.02
N GLY A 343 -3.31 -5.66 18.56
CA GLY A 343 -3.61 -4.29 19.00
C GLY A 343 -4.88 -3.70 18.41
N ASP A 344 -5.21 -2.47 18.83
CA ASP A 344 -6.41 -1.77 18.36
C ASP A 344 -6.21 -1.23 16.93
N PRO A 345 -7.07 -1.64 15.96
CA PRO A 345 -6.99 -1.12 14.60
C PRO A 345 -7.42 0.34 14.44
N GLN A 346 -7.83 1.07 15.50
CA GLN A 346 -8.24 2.47 15.44
C GLN A 346 -7.28 3.38 14.65
N ALA A 347 -5.98 3.23 14.85
CA ALA A 347 -4.99 4.09 14.19
C ALA A 347 -4.82 3.72 12.70
N LEU A 348 -4.96 2.44 12.34
CA LEU A 348 -5.02 2.00 10.94
C LEU A 348 -6.32 2.48 10.26
N LEU A 349 -7.42 2.42 11.01
CA LEU A 349 -8.73 2.92 10.63
C LEU A 349 -8.62 4.43 10.29
N GLU A 350 -8.03 5.23 11.16
CA GLU A 350 -7.78 6.66 10.93
C GLU A 350 -6.92 6.89 9.67
N ALA A 351 -5.79 6.18 9.55
CA ALA A 351 -4.88 6.30 8.42
C ALA A 351 -5.55 5.97 7.08
N MET A 352 -6.34 4.89 6.99
CA MET A 352 -7.02 4.49 5.75
C MET A 352 -8.14 5.46 5.34
N GLU A 353 -8.80 6.14 6.28
CA GLU A 353 -9.90 7.06 5.98
C GLU A 353 -9.40 8.48 5.69
N GLN A 354 -8.59 9.02 6.61
CA GLN A 354 -8.18 10.43 6.61
C GLN A 354 -6.80 10.64 5.98
N GLN A 355 -6.03 9.58 5.76
CA GLN A 355 -4.64 9.63 5.28
C GLN A 355 -3.70 10.48 6.17
N SER A 356 -4.07 10.60 7.44
CA SER A 356 -3.31 11.26 8.50
C SER A 356 -3.49 10.49 9.80
N ILE A 357 -2.49 10.56 10.68
CA ILE A 357 -2.52 9.96 12.01
C ILE A 357 -2.32 11.10 13.02
N SER A 358 -3.30 11.30 13.89
CA SER A 358 -3.23 12.26 15.00
C SER A 358 -2.69 11.59 16.24
N ILE A 359 -1.74 12.25 16.90
CA ILE A 359 -1.05 11.73 18.09
C ILE A 359 -1.12 12.80 19.18
N THR A 360 -1.66 12.40 20.32
CA THR A 360 -1.69 13.22 21.54
C THR A 360 -1.11 12.40 22.68
N LYS A 361 0.23 12.35 22.78
CA LYS A 361 0.95 11.53 23.77
C LYS A 361 2.19 12.26 24.28
N GLY A 362 2.47 12.11 25.58
CA GLY A 362 3.70 12.66 26.19
C GLY A 362 3.85 14.18 26.08
N GLY A 363 2.73 14.92 26.03
CA GLY A 363 2.73 16.38 25.85
C GLY A 363 2.87 16.84 24.39
N ILE A 364 3.02 15.90 23.45
CA ILE A 364 3.10 16.21 22.02
C ILE A 364 1.72 16.00 21.39
N CYS A 365 1.20 17.04 20.75
CA CYS A 365 -0.01 17.02 19.95
C CYS A 365 0.37 17.32 18.50
N CYS A 366 0.41 16.30 17.63
CA CYS A 366 0.79 16.48 16.23
C CYS A 366 -0.02 15.56 15.31
N SER A 367 -0.22 15.99 14.06
CA SER A 367 -0.78 15.17 13.00
C SER A 367 0.30 14.87 11.96
N VAL A 368 0.52 13.58 11.69
CA VAL A 368 1.51 13.10 10.72
C VAL A 368 0.77 12.55 9.50
N SER A 369 1.27 12.87 8.30
CA SER A 369 0.66 12.39 7.07
C SER A 369 1.02 10.92 6.80
N ALA A 370 0.03 10.13 6.42
CA ALA A 370 0.18 8.69 6.14
C ALA A 370 -0.62 8.34 4.87
N ARG A 371 -0.33 9.02 3.75
CA ARG A 371 -1.07 8.87 2.49
C ARG A 371 -0.52 7.68 1.70
N ALA A 372 -0.56 6.51 2.32
CA ALA A 372 -0.06 5.26 1.77
C ALA A 372 -1.22 4.41 1.25
N THR A 373 -1.01 3.75 0.11
CA THR A 373 -1.88 2.68 -0.33
C THR A 373 -1.59 1.41 0.49
N VAL A 374 -2.61 0.79 1.07
CA VAL A 374 -2.44 -0.42 1.89
C VAL A 374 -2.84 -1.66 1.11
N PHE A 375 -1.88 -2.57 0.91
CA PHE A 375 -2.14 -3.93 0.44
C PHE A 375 -1.99 -4.90 1.60
N VAL A 376 -2.98 -5.76 1.77
CA VAL A 376 -3.05 -6.65 2.92
C VAL A 376 -3.20 -8.08 2.44
N ALA A 377 -2.44 -9.00 3.03
CA ALA A 377 -2.70 -10.43 2.93
C ALA A 377 -3.12 -10.98 4.30
N ALA A 378 -4.19 -11.75 4.32
CA ALA A 378 -4.65 -12.44 5.53
C ALA A 378 -5.04 -13.89 5.22
N ASN A 379 -5.00 -14.72 6.25
CA ASN A 379 -5.47 -16.10 6.20
C ASN A 379 -6.84 -16.24 6.90
N PRO A 380 -7.71 -17.16 6.45
CA PRO A 380 -8.95 -17.47 7.13
C PRO A 380 -8.69 -18.14 8.48
N ILE A 381 -9.64 -18.01 9.40
CA ILE A 381 -9.59 -18.64 10.72
C ILE A 381 -9.53 -20.17 10.55
N GLY A 382 -8.52 -20.80 11.12
CA GLY A 382 -8.30 -22.25 11.01
C GLY A 382 -7.54 -22.69 9.76
N GLY A 383 -7.04 -21.75 8.94
CA GLY A 383 -6.15 -22.04 7.81
C GLY A 383 -6.85 -22.47 6.52
N HIS A 384 -8.16 -22.70 6.54
CA HIS A 384 -8.95 -23.02 5.35
C HIS A 384 -10.22 -22.19 5.28
N TYR A 385 -10.57 -21.72 4.08
CA TYR A 385 -11.77 -20.92 3.85
C TYR A 385 -13.03 -21.79 3.85
N ASN A 386 -13.92 -21.56 4.82
CA ASN A 386 -15.18 -22.31 4.92
C ASN A 386 -16.28 -21.62 4.13
N ARG A 387 -16.66 -22.19 2.98
CA ARG A 387 -17.77 -21.69 2.14
C ARG A 387 -19.14 -21.66 2.83
N ARG A 388 -19.31 -22.42 3.91
CA ARG A 388 -20.55 -22.45 4.71
C ARG A 388 -20.70 -21.26 5.65
N LYS A 389 -19.63 -20.50 5.87
CA LYS A 389 -19.59 -19.33 6.74
C LYS A 389 -19.48 -18.07 5.89
N THR A 390 -19.96 -16.96 6.43
CA THR A 390 -19.79 -15.66 5.78
C THR A 390 -18.30 -15.27 5.73
N VAL A 391 -17.90 -14.40 4.79
CA VAL A 391 -16.52 -13.87 4.73
C VAL A 391 -16.12 -13.25 6.06
N LEU A 392 -17.03 -12.53 6.73
CA LEU A 392 -16.76 -11.89 8.01
C LEU A 392 -16.47 -12.92 9.11
N GLU A 393 -17.22 -14.02 9.16
CA GLU A 393 -16.99 -15.10 10.12
C GLU A 393 -15.72 -15.91 9.82
N ASN A 394 -15.31 -15.98 8.56
CA ASN A 394 -14.06 -16.61 8.16
C ASN A 394 -12.83 -15.76 8.54
N LEU A 395 -13.00 -14.49 8.93
CA LEU A 395 -11.91 -13.55 9.17
C LEU A 395 -11.89 -13.02 10.60
N ARG A 396 -10.67 -12.76 11.09
CA ARG A 396 -10.47 -12.07 12.36
C ARG A 396 -10.35 -10.55 12.19
N ILE A 397 -11.30 -9.93 11.45
CA ILE A 397 -11.24 -8.51 11.09
C ILE A 397 -12.59 -7.84 11.40
N SER A 398 -12.57 -6.58 11.85
CA SER A 398 -13.81 -5.84 12.11
C SER A 398 -14.54 -5.46 10.80
N PRO A 399 -15.89 -5.44 10.78
CA PRO A 399 -16.66 -5.00 9.60
C PRO A 399 -16.30 -3.57 9.15
N ALA A 400 -15.95 -2.70 10.11
CA ALA A 400 -15.53 -1.34 9.84
C ALA A 400 -14.26 -1.29 8.99
N LEU A 401 -13.25 -2.12 9.31
CA LEU A 401 -12.03 -2.27 8.51
C LEU A 401 -12.34 -2.84 7.11
N LEU A 402 -13.14 -3.90 7.05
CA LEU A 402 -13.48 -4.56 5.77
C LEU A 402 -14.16 -3.59 4.79
N SER A 403 -14.97 -2.65 5.30
CA SER A 403 -15.63 -1.63 4.49
C SER A 403 -14.71 -0.56 3.89
N ARG A 404 -13.44 -0.48 4.34
CA ARG A 404 -12.44 0.50 3.89
C ARG A 404 -11.51 0.00 2.80
N PHE A 405 -11.55 -1.31 2.53
CA PHE A 405 -10.91 -1.88 1.35
C PHE A 405 -11.80 -1.65 0.14
N ASP A 406 -11.19 -1.19 -0.94
CA ASP A 406 -11.86 -0.95 -2.22
C ASP A 406 -12.05 -2.28 -2.97
N LEU A 407 -11.07 -3.19 -2.86
CA LEU A 407 -11.11 -4.53 -3.45
C LEU A 407 -10.78 -5.59 -2.38
N VAL A 408 -11.56 -6.69 -2.36
CA VAL A 408 -11.35 -7.83 -1.46
C VAL A 408 -11.30 -9.12 -2.29
N PHE A 409 -10.13 -9.66 -2.57
CA PHE A 409 -10.02 -10.90 -3.33
C PHE A 409 -10.01 -12.11 -2.38
N VAL A 410 -10.90 -13.07 -2.62
CA VAL A 410 -10.90 -14.37 -1.92
C VAL A 410 -10.30 -15.40 -2.86
N LEU A 411 -9.14 -15.94 -2.47
CA LEU A 411 -8.44 -17.00 -3.17
C LEU A 411 -8.75 -18.33 -2.48
N ILE A 412 -9.56 -19.16 -3.11
CA ILE A 412 -9.89 -20.49 -2.60
C ILE A 412 -9.06 -21.52 -3.35
N ASP A 413 -8.44 -22.45 -2.62
CA ASP A 413 -7.81 -23.61 -3.23
C ASP A 413 -8.89 -24.61 -3.68
N SER A 414 -9.01 -24.83 -4.99
CA SER A 414 -9.94 -25.79 -5.57
C SER A 414 -9.18 -26.75 -6.49
N PRO A 415 -9.17 -28.06 -6.20
CA PRO A 415 -8.44 -29.02 -7.03
C PRO A 415 -9.04 -29.06 -8.43
N ASP A 416 -8.23 -28.75 -9.44
CA ASP A 416 -8.64 -28.77 -10.85
C ASP A 416 -7.47 -29.28 -11.69
N ALA A 417 -7.60 -30.50 -12.20
CA ALA A 417 -6.56 -31.20 -12.94
C ALA A 417 -5.98 -30.38 -14.10
N ARG A 418 -6.78 -29.54 -14.77
CA ARG A 418 -6.28 -28.70 -15.87
C ARG A 418 -5.45 -27.54 -15.36
N ARG A 419 -5.91 -26.86 -14.30
CA ARG A 419 -5.17 -25.75 -13.68
C ARG A 419 -3.90 -26.24 -13.02
N ASP A 420 -3.95 -27.38 -12.34
CA ASP A 420 -2.81 -28.00 -11.68
C ASP A 420 -1.75 -28.46 -12.68
N ALA A 421 -2.17 -28.98 -13.85
CA ALA A 421 -1.25 -29.31 -14.94
C ALA A 421 -0.52 -28.05 -15.46
N LEU A 422 -1.24 -26.96 -15.73
CA LEU A 422 -0.64 -25.71 -16.20
C LEU A 422 0.25 -25.05 -15.14
N LEU A 423 -0.18 -25.08 -13.88
CA LEU A 423 0.59 -24.57 -12.75
C LEU A 423 1.90 -25.35 -12.58
N SER A 424 1.83 -26.69 -12.60
CA SER A 424 3.01 -27.54 -12.44
C SER A 424 3.99 -27.38 -13.60
N GLU A 425 3.50 -27.29 -14.84
CA GLU A 425 4.34 -26.98 -16.01
C GLU A 425 5.05 -25.63 -15.86
N HIS A 426 4.31 -24.59 -15.42
CA HIS A 426 4.88 -23.26 -15.20
C HIS A 426 5.95 -23.26 -14.09
N VAL A 427 5.69 -23.92 -12.96
CA VAL A 427 6.64 -24.01 -11.85
C VAL A 427 7.90 -24.78 -12.26
N LEU A 428 7.74 -25.90 -12.99
CA LEU A 428 8.86 -26.67 -13.52
C LEU A 428 9.69 -25.86 -14.53
N ALA A 429 9.03 -25.08 -15.41
CA ALA A 429 9.72 -24.20 -16.34
C ALA A 429 10.61 -23.17 -15.63
N LEU A 430 10.11 -22.53 -14.55
CA LEU A 430 10.89 -21.58 -13.75
C LEU A 430 12.14 -22.22 -13.11
N HIS A 431 12.04 -23.48 -12.68
CA HIS A 431 13.15 -24.20 -12.03
C HIS A 431 14.10 -24.88 -13.01
N SER A 432 13.66 -25.14 -14.25
CA SER A 432 14.48 -25.77 -15.30
C SER A 432 15.66 -24.92 -15.78
N GLY A 433 15.72 -23.64 -15.39
CA GLY A 433 16.94 -22.83 -15.49
C GLY A 433 17.29 -22.35 -16.90
N ASP A 434 16.32 -22.28 -17.82
CA ASP A 434 16.52 -21.66 -19.13
C ASP A 434 16.62 -20.12 -18.99
N ARG A 435 17.75 -19.67 -18.43
CA ARG A 435 18.08 -18.27 -18.12
C ARG A 435 18.33 -17.40 -19.36
N THR A 436 18.23 -17.97 -20.56
CA THR A 436 18.56 -17.28 -21.82
C THR A 436 17.60 -16.15 -22.19
N ARG A 437 16.45 -16.02 -21.51
CA ARG A 437 15.43 -14.99 -21.80
C ARG A 437 15.41 -13.78 -20.86
N GLN A 438 16.12 -13.78 -19.73
CA GLN A 438 16.01 -12.68 -18.74
C GLN A 438 16.84 -11.43 -19.06
N ASP A 439 17.82 -11.51 -19.97
CA ASP A 439 18.78 -10.42 -20.21
C ASP A 439 18.63 -9.72 -21.58
N SER A 440 17.63 -10.08 -22.39
CA SER A 440 17.42 -9.45 -23.70
C SER A 440 16.07 -8.76 -23.77
N CYS A 441 16.07 -7.44 -23.54
CA CYS A 441 14.92 -6.58 -23.80
C CYS A 441 14.62 -6.59 -25.31
N ARG A 442 13.77 -7.51 -25.79
CA ARG A 442 13.27 -7.46 -27.17
C ARG A 442 11.86 -6.92 -27.12
N VAL A 443 11.63 -5.79 -27.79
CA VAL A 443 10.28 -5.26 -28.01
C VAL A 443 9.48 -6.36 -28.73
N PRO A 444 8.37 -6.87 -28.18
CA PRO A 444 7.63 -7.95 -28.80
C PRO A 444 7.07 -7.48 -30.15
N GLN A 445 7.44 -8.16 -31.24
CA GLN A 445 6.74 -8.03 -32.51
C GLN A 445 5.43 -8.81 -32.41
N TYR A 446 4.35 -8.08 -32.12
CA TYR A 446 3.01 -8.65 -32.04
C TYR A 446 2.59 -9.16 -33.42
N SER A 447 2.45 -10.47 -33.58
CA SER A 447 1.77 -11.04 -34.73
C SER A 447 0.27 -10.79 -34.59
N GLN A 448 -0.28 -10.03 -35.54
CA GLN A 448 -1.68 -9.61 -35.65
C GLN A 448 -2.68 -10.63 -35.08
N ARG A 449 -3.33 -10.28 -33.95
CA ARG A 449 -4.50 -11.01 -33.47
C ARG A 449 -5.69 -10.73 -34.39
N THR A 450 -6.44 -11.77 -34.73
CA THR A 450 -7.68 -11.69 -35.51
C THR A 450 -8.79 -10.97 -34.74
N ASN A 451 -9.37 -9.95 -35.37
CA ASN A 451 -10.30 -8.90 -34.89
C ASN A 451 -11.67 -9.32 -34.27
N ASN A 452 -11.85 -10.48 -33.65
CA ASN A 452 -13.18 -10.95 -33.20
C ASN A 452 -13.39 -10.98 -31.68
N LEU A 453 -12.76 -10.09 -30.90
CA LEU A 453 -12.70 -10.16 -29.43
C LEU A 453 -13.37 -8.99 -28.67
N SER A 454 -14.12 -8.11 -29.33
CA SER A 454 -14.73 -6.94 -28.67
C SER A 454 -15.74 -7.29 -27.56
N ASP A 455 -16.29 -8.51 -27.57
CA ASP A 455 -17.26 -9.01 -26.56
C ASP A 455 -16.66 -9.99 -25.54
N ALA A 456 -15.34 -10.16 -25.50
CA ALA A 456 -14.70 -11.10 -24.59
C ALA A 456 -14.45 -10.50 -23.19
N TYR A 457 -14.81 -11.25 -22.15
CA TYR A 457 -14.50 -10.97 -20.74
C TYR A 457 -13.03 -10.54 -20.56
N LEU A 458 -12.77 -9.58 -19.67
CA LEU A 458 -11.43 -9.05 -19.34
C LEU A 458 -10.47 -10.17 -18.96
N SER A 459 -10.94 -11.15 -18.20
CA SER A 459 -10.20 -12.37 -17.84
C SER A 459 -9.73 -13.21 -19.04
N THR A 460 -10.28 -12.99 -20.24
CA THR A 460 -9.83 -13.60 -21.50
C THR A 460 -8.92 -12.67 -22.30
N ARG A 461 -9.11 -11.35 -22.19
CA ARG A 461 -8.25 -10.35 -22.85
C ARG A 461 -6.86 -10.24 -22.21
N ILE A 462 -6.76 -10.45 -20.89
CA ILE A 462 -5.49 -10.44 -20.15
C ILE A 462 -4.65 -11.69 -20.43
N LYS A 463 -5.29 -12.81 -20.82
CA LYS A 463 -4.59 -14.05 -21.22
C LYS A 463 -3.78 -13.84 -22.49
N LEU A 464 -2.46 -13.89 -22.33
CA LEU A 464 -1.54 -13.97 -23.46
C LEU A 464 -1.47 -15.42 -23.93
N GLN A 465 -2.36 -15.81 -24.85
CA GLN A 465 -2.23 -17.09 -25.57
C GLN A 465 -1.26 -16.92 -26.74
N GLY A 466 -0.09 -17.57 -26.66
CA GLY A 466 0.76 -17.82 -27.81
C GLY A 466 0.31 -19.07 -28.61
N PRO A 467 0.77 -19.26 -29.86
CA PRO A 467 0.27 -20.30 -30.78
C PRO A 467 0.51 -21.75 -30.33
N GLN A 468 1.34 -21.99 -29.30
CA GLN A 468 1.72 -23.32 -28.82
C GLN A 468 1.90 -23.40 -27.29
N GLY A 469 1.05 -22.71 -26.51
CA GLY A 469 1.10 -22.82 -25.04
C GLY A 469 2.31 -22.15 -24.35
N GLN A 470 3.32 -21.73 -25.11
CA GLN A 470 4.34 -20.79 -24.64
C GLN A 470 3.95 -19.36 -25.05
N PRO A 471 3.83 -18.42 -24.10
CA PRO A 471 3.71 -17.03 -24.47
C PRO A 471 5.10 -16.56 -24.95
N ASP A 472 5.20 -16.11 -26.20
CA ASP A 472 6.29 -15.24 -26.67
C ASP A 472 6.08 -13.87 -26.00
N PHE A 473 6.28 -13.85 -24.69
CA PHE A 473 6.04 -12.71 -23.81
C PHE A 473 7.33 -12.42 -23.05
N ASP A 474 7.89 -11.25 -23.33
CA ASP A 474 9.03 -10.71 -22.60
C ASP A 474 8.50 -9.81 -21.47
N PRO A 475 8.61 -10.22 -20.19
CA PRO A 475 8.11 -9.43 -19.07
C PRO A 475 8.90 -8.12 -18.92
N LEU A 476 8.21 -7.03 -18.59
CA LEU A 476 8.87 -5.76 -18.34
C LEU A 476 9.81 -5.85 -17.13
N PRO A 477 11.05 -5.34 -17.23
CA PRO A 477 11.95 -5.27 -16.08
C PRO A 477 11.31 -4.47 -14.93
N PRO A 478 11.37 -4.93 -13.67
CA PRO A 478 10.76 -4.26 -12.53
C PRO A 478 11.20 -2.80 -12.36
N ALA A 479 12.47 -2.50 -12.68
CA ALA A 479 13.01 -1.14 -12.63
C ALA A 479 12.36 -0.20 -13.64
N LEU A 480 12.06 -0.68 -14.86
CA LEU A 480 11.37 0.11 -15.88
C LEU A 480 9.90 0.30 -15.50
N LEU A 481 9.24 -0.76 -15.01
CA LEU A 481 7.84 -0.68 -14.55
C LEU A 481 7.67 0.28 -13.37
N ARG A 482 8.64 0.32 -12.45
CA ARG A 482 8.68 1.29 -11.35
C ARG A 482 8.72 2.73 -11.84
N LYS A 483 9.57 3.02 -12.84
CA LYS A 483 9.65 4.36 -13.45
C LYS A 483 8.39 4.72 -14.23
N TYR A 484 7.79 3.74 -14.90
CA TYR A 484 6.51 3.91 -15.60
C TYR A 484 5.37 4.29 -14.64
N ILE A 485 5.25 3.59 -13.50
CA ILE A 485 4.27 3.93 -12.45
C ILE A 485 4.55 5.33 -11.91
N GLN A 486 5.80 5.65 -11.59
CA GLN A 486 6.17 6.97 -11.08
C GLN A 486 5.80 8.09 -12.07
N TYR A 487 6.09 7.90 -13.36
CA TYR A 487 5.72 8.84 -14.41
C TYR A 487 4.21 9.05 -14.50
N SER A 488 3.43 7.96 -14.51
CA SER A 488 1.97 8.03 -14.58
C SER A 488 1.34 8.77 -13.40
N GLN A 489 1.88 8.58 -12.19
CA GLN A 489 1.39 9.22 -10.97
C GLN A 489 1.70 10.73 -10.93
N GLN A 490 2.83 11.14 -11.51
CA GLN A 490 3.28 12.53 -11.54
C GLN A 490 2.57 13.36 -12.61
N TYR A 491 2.35 12.80 -13.80
CA TYR A 491 1.90 13.58 -14.96
C TYR A 491 0.45 13.33 -15.41
N VAL A 492 -0.17 12.21 -15.02
CA VAL A 492 -1.48 11.81 -15.58
C VAL A 492 -2.60 11.91 -14.54
N HIS A 493 -3.59 12.77 -14.83
CA HIS A 493 -4.72 13.06 -13.95
C HIS A 493 -6.07 12.86 -14.64
N PRO A 494 -6.55 11.61 -14.75
CA PRO A 494 -7.74 11.30 -15.54
C PRO A 494 -9.03 11.86 -14.95
N LYS A 495 -9.97 12.18 -15.85
CA LYS A 495 -11.33 12.66 -15.53
C LYS A 495 -12.39 11.70 -16.09
N LEU A 496 -13.51 11.59 -15.41
CA LEU A 496 -14.59 10.71 -15.84
C LEU A 496 -15.39 11.28 -17.01
N SER A 497 -15.53 10.49 -18.08
CA SER A 497 -16.49 10.74 -19.15
C SER A 497 -17.95 10.69 -18.65
N PRO A 498 -18.90 11.33 -19.34
CA PRO A 498 -20.32 11.22 -19.01
C PRO A 498 -20.86 9.79 -19.19
N GLU A 499 -20.34 9.04 -20.16
CA GLU A 499 -20.71 7.65 -20.45
C GLU A 499 -20.31 6.72 -19.30
N ALA A 500 -19.04 6.73 -18.89
CA ALA A 500 -18.57 5.93 -17.76
C ALA A 500 -19.32 6.25 -16.45
N ARG A 501 -19.70 7.52 -16.24
CA ARG A 501 -20.52 7.93 -15.09
C ARG A 501 -21.90 7.27 -15.09
N ALA A 502 -22.52 7.14 -16.26
CA ALA A 502 -23.81 6.47 -16.39
C ALA A 502 -23.69 4.98 -16.06
N THR A 503 -22.67 4.31 -16.60
CA THR A 503 -22.40 2.88 -16.37
C THR A 503 -22.13 2.58 -14.89
N PHE A 504 -21.25 3.35 -14.24
CA PHE A 504 -21.01 3.18 -12.79
C PHE A 504 -22.25 3.46 -11.94
N LYS A 505 -23.04 4.48 -12.29
CA LYS A 505 -24.30 4.78 -11.60
C LYS A 505 -25.29 3.63 -11.72
N GLN A 506 -25.46 3.08 -12.92
CA GLN A 506 -26.37 1.97 -13.17
C GLN A 506 -25.96 0.73 -12.38
N PHE A 507 -24.67 0.37 -12.43
CA PHE A 507 -24.13 -0.77 -11.68
C PHE A 507 -24.27 -0.58 -10.16
N TYR A 508 -23.98 0.61 -9.62
CA TYR A 508 -24.17 0.91 -8.20
C TYR A 508 -25.62 0.77 -7.75
N LEU A 509 -26.57 1.26 -8.56
CA LEU A 509 -28.01 1.11 -8.26
C LEU A 509 -28.44 -0.35 -8.31
N GLN A 510 -27.90 -1.15 -9.23
CA GLN A 510 -28.13 -2.59 -9.29
C GLN A 510 -27.62 -3.28 -8.02
N LEU A 511 -26.36 -3.05 -7.62
CA LEU A 511 -25.78 -3.61 -6.40
C LEU A 511 -26.62 -3.28 -5.16
N ARG A 512 -27.14 -2.06 -5.06
CA ARG A 512 -27.97 -1.63 -3.92
C ARG A 512 -29.35 -2.29 -3.92
N ARG A 513 -29.91 -2.60 -5.08
CA ARG A 513 -31.18 -3.35 -5.19
C ARG A 513 -30.98 -4.79 -4.73
N GLU A 514 -29.93 -5.44 -5.24
CA GLU A 514 -29.58 -6.83 -4.91
C GLU A 514 -29.29 -6.99 -3.40
N SER A 515 -28.53 -6.05 -2.80
CA SER A 515 -28.24 -6.10 -1.36
C SER A 515 -29.47 -5.99 -0.46
N ASN A 516 -30.51 -5.27 -0.90
CA ASN A 516 -31.75 -5.13 -0.14
C ASN A 516 -32.62 -6.40 -0.18
N VAL A 517 -32.45 -7.25 -1.20
CA VAL A 517 -33.24 -8.47 -1.40
C VAL A 517 -32.62 -9.66 -0.67
N SER A 518 -31.28 -9.75 -0.67
CA SER A 518 -30.56 -10.95 -0.17
C SER A 518 -30.25 -10.91 1.33
N CYS A 519 -30.31 -9.76 2.00
CA CYS A 519 -29.87 -9.62 3.40
C CYS A 519 -30.98 -9.12 4.35
N ALA A 520 -31.75 -10.04 4.94
CA ALA A 520 -32.55 -9.74 6.13
C ALA A 520 -31.69 -9.57 7.41
N ASP A 521 -30.41 -9.96 7.36
CA ASP A 521 -29.53 -10.11 8.54
C ASP A 521 -28.50 -8.97 8.73
N GLY A 522 -28.65 -7.85 8.00
CA GLY A 522 -27.81 -6.64 8.20
C GLY A 522 -26.30 -6.79 7.92
N SER A 523 -25.86 -7.97 7.45
CA SER A 523 -24.45 -8.36 7.28
C SER A 523 -23.62 -7.43 6.39
N ARG A 524 -24.21 -6.79 5.36
CA ARG A 524 -23.47 -5.85 4.52
C ARG A 524 -24.37 -4.81 3.84
N GLN A 525 -24.19 -3.54 4.19
CA GLN A 525 -24.86 -2.42 3.53
C GLN A 525 -23.98 -1.88 2.40
N VAL A 526 -24.52 -1.81 1.18
CA VAL A 526 -23.85 -1.13 0.05
C VAL A 526 -23.85 0.37 0.32
N THR A 527 -22.68 0.90 0.69
CA THR A 527 -22.50 2.32 1.02
C THR A 527 -22.05 3.12 -0.21
N THR A 528 -22.10 4.44 -0.09
CA THR A 528 -21.54 5.36 -1.12
C THR A 528 -20.04 5.15 -1.35
N ARG A 529 -19.31 4.56 -0.39
CA ARG A 529 -17.89 4.21 -0.54
C ARG A 529 -17.63 3.30 -1.74
N GLN A 530 -18.53 2.36 -2.02
CA GLN A 530 -18.37 1.46 -3.17
C GLN A 530 -18.44 2.20 -4.50
N LEU A 531 -19.29 3.22 -4.61
CA LEU A 531 -19.30 4.10 -5.78
C LEU A 531 -18.01 4.92 -5.89
N GLU A 532 -17.48 5.39 -4.76
CA GLU A 532 -16.19 6.08 -4.75
C GLU A 532 -15.03 5.17 -5.15
N SER A 533 -15.06 3.89 -4.72
CA SER A 533 -14.10 2.87 -5.12
C SER A 533 -14.13 2.61 -6.63
N LEU A 534 -15.32 2.49 -7.23
CA LEU A 534 -15.47 2.35 -8.69
C LEU A 534 -14.87 3.53 -9.45
N ILE A 535 -15.11 4.76 -8.97
CA ILE A 535 -14.56 5.98 -9.56
C ILE A 535 -13.03 5.97 -9.48
N ARG A 536 -12.45 5.64 -8.32
CA ARG A 536 -10.99 5.54 -8.15
C ARG A 536 -10.37 4.48 -9.04
N LEU A 537 -10.99 3.30 -9.13
CA LEU A 537 -10.55 2.19 -9.99
C LEU A 537 -10.61 2.57 -11.47
N GLY A 538 -11.66 3.27 -11.91
CA GLY A 538 -11.77 3.78 -13.28
C GLY A 538 -10.69 4.82 -13.61
N GLU A 539 -10.40 5.72 -12.68
CA GLU A 539 -9.29 6.67 -12.80
C GLU A 539 -7.93 5.95 -12.88
N ALA A 540 -7.70 4.94 -12.03
CA ALA A 540 -6.48 4.14 -12.06
C ALA A 540 -6.33 3.38 -13.38
N ARG A 541 -7.43 2.85 -13.94
CA ARG A 541 -7.45 2.11 -15.20
C ARG A 541 -7.04 2.98 -16.38
N ALA A 542 -7.56 4.22 -16.45
CA ALA A 542 -7.16 5.18 -17.47
C ALA A 542 -5.71 5.66 -17.27
N ARG A 543 -5.29 5.89 -16.01
CA ARG A 543 -3.91 6.28 -15.68
C ARG A 543 -2.89 5.22 -16.10
N LEU A 544 -3.22 3.94 -15.97
CA LEU A 544 -2.35 2.83 -16.36
C LEU A 544 -1.93 2.90 -17.84
N GLU A 545 -2.81 3.41 -18.70
CA GLU A 545 -2.57 3.62 -20.14
C GLU A 545 -2.16 5.06 -20.49
N LEU A 546 -1.83 5.88 -19.48
CA LEU A 546 -1.51 7.30 -19.64
C LEU A 546 -2.63 8.12 -20.30
N ARG A 547 -3.89 7.69 -20.17
CA ARG A 547 -5.06 8.41 -20.72
C ARG A 547 -5.60 9.42 -19.72
N GLU A 548 -6.03 10.59 -20.23
CA GLU A 548 -6.63 11.66 -19.42
C GLU A 548 -8.15 11.52 -19.22
N ILE A 549 -8.80 10.62 -19.95
CA ILE A 549 -10.25 10.44 -19.91
C ILE A 549 -10.57 8.96 -19.66
N VAL A 550 -11.44 8.71 -18.67
CA VAL A 550 -11.98 7.37 -18.38
C VAL A 550 -13.10 7.07 -19.38
N THR A 551 -12.96 6.01 -20.17
CA THR A 551 -13.93 5.59 -21.19
C THR A 551 -14.98 4.65 -20.62
N GLU A 552 -16.03 4.35 -21.39
CA GLU A 552 -17.04 3.37 -20.98
C GLU A 552 -16.45 1.94 -20.86
N GLN A 553 -15.54 1.55 -21.75
CA GLN A 553 -14.88 0.24 -21.71
C GLN A 553 -14.10 0.04 -20.41
N ASP A 554 -13.42 1.09 -19.92
CA ASP A 554 -12.73 1.07 -18.62
C ASP A 554 -13.70 0.80 -17.46
N ALA A 555 -14.92 1.33 -17.56
CA ALA A 555 -15.95 1.10 -16.55
C ALA A 555 -16.38 -0.36 -16.53
N TRP A 556 -16.53 -1.00 -17.69
CA TRP A 556 -16.84 -2.43 -17.80
C TRP A 556 -15.72 -3.32 -17.25
N ASP A 557 -14.46 -3.02 -17.57
CA ASP A 557 -13.28 -3.71 -17.03
C ASP A 557 -13.25 -3.66 -15.50
N VAL A 558 -13.46 -2.47 -14.93
CA VAL A 558 -13.47 -2.25 -13.48
C VAL A 558 -14.65 -2.96 -12.82
N ILE A 559 -15.82 -3.00 -13.47
CA ILE A 559 -16.98 -3.75 -12.98
C ILE A 559 -16.68 -5.25 -12.93
N GLU A 560 -15.97 -5.80 -13.92
CA GLU A 560 -15.55 -7.21 -13.89
C GLU A 560 -14.61 -7.50 -12.73
N ILE A 561 -13.59 -6.67 -12.52
CA ILE A 561 -12.66 -6.80 -11.38
C ILE A 561 -13.40 -6.68 -10.04
N MET A 562 -14.33 -5.72 -9.94
CA MET A 562 -15.13 -5.52 -8.73
C MET A 562 -16.03 -6.73 -8.46
N LYS A 563 -16.67 -7.29 -9.49
CA LYS A 563 -17.51 -8.50 -9.36
C LYS A 563 -16.70 -9.69 -8.87
N GLU A 564 -15.50 -9.91 -9.40
CA GLU A 564 -14.60 -10.97 -8.91
C GLU A 564 -14.24 -10.76 -7.43
N SER A 565 -13.95 -9.52 -7.03
CA SER A 565 -13.69 -9.17 -5.63
C SER A 565 -14.91 -9.29 -4.70
N LEU A 566 -16.11 -9.47 -5.26
CA LEU A 566 -17.33 -9.65 -4.49
C LEU A 566 -17.94 -11.05 -4.68
N PHE A 567 -17.36 -11.89 -5.56
CA PHE A 567 -18.04 -13.08 -6.11
C PHE A 567 -18.44 -14.09 -5.03
N ASP A 568 -17.59 -14.34 -4.04
CA ASP A 568 -17.91 -15.24 -2.92
C ASP A 568 -18.72 -14.59 -1.78
N LEU A 569 -18.94 -13.27 -1.80
CA LEU A 569 -19.91 -12.60 -0.91
C LEU A 569 -21.34 -12.78 -1.39
N TYR A 570 -21.53 -13.10 -2.68
CA TYR A 570 -22.84 -13.34 -3.31
C TYR A 570 -23.08 -14.82 -3.62
N ALA A 571 -22.10 -15.69 -3.39
CA ALA A 571 -22.16 -17.13 -3.68
C ALA A 571 -23.05 -17.96 -2.74
N ASP A 572 -23.80 -17.33 -1.82
CA ASP A 572 -24.93 -17.98 -1.13
C ASP A 572 -25.98 -18.52 -2.13
N GLU A 573 -25.93 -18.13 -3.41
CA GLU A 573 -26.78 -18.67 -4.48
C GLU A 573 -26.17 -19.84 -5.29
N PHE A 574 -24.85 -20.11 -5.20
CA PHE A 574 -24.17 -21.10 -6.07
C PHE A 574 -23.37 -22.19 -5.35
N ALA A 575 -23.43 -22.28 -4.03
CA ALA A 575 -22.95 -23.48 -3.34
C ALA A 575 -23.77 -24.71 -3.80
N PRO A 576 -23.14 -25.83 -4.20
CA PRO A 576 -23.86 -27.09 -4.31
C PRO A 576 -24.36 -27.43 -2.90
N VAL A 577 -25.66 -27.26 -2.68
CA VAL A 577 -26.31 -27.57 -1.42
C VAL A 577 -26.19 -29.07 -1.20
N ASP A 578 -25.27 -29.50 -0.32
CA ASP A 578 -25.38 -30.80 0.34
C ASP A 578 -26.69 -30.78 1.15
N VAL A 579 -27.70 -31.51 0.67
CA VAL A 579 -29.09 -31.54 1.20
C VAL A 579 -29.20 -32.23 2.57
N ALA A 580 -28.10 -32.36 3.31
CA ALA A 580 -28.07 -32.97 4.64
C ALA A 580 -27.77 -31.95 5.75
N SER A 581 -28.64 -30.95 5.95
CA SER A 581 -28.87 -30.35 7.28
C SER A 581 -30.10 -29.45 7.34
N GLN A 582 -31.06 -29.88 8.16
CA GLN A 582 -32.16 -29.15 8.79
C GLN A 582 -33.26 -28.51 7.91
N PRO A 583 -34.54 -28.64 8.33
CA PRO A 583 -35.69 -28.20 7.56
C PRO A 583 -35.89 -26.70 7.74
N GLY A 584 -35.38 -25.92 6.79
CA GLY A 584 -35.77 -24.52 6.66
C GLY A 584 -34.70 -23.65 6.07
N LYS A 585 -34.55 -23.65 4.75
CA LYS A 585 -34.41 -22.45 3.91
C LYS A 585 -34.30 -22.82 2.42
N ARG A 586 -35.09 -22.09 1.66
CA ARG A 586 -35.42 -22.03 0.22
C ARG A 586 -34.34 -22.48 -0.79
N GLY A 587 -34.59 -23.63 -1.43
CA GLY A 587 -34.42 -23.83 -2.88
C GLY A 587 -35.81 -23.81 -3.53
N GLY A 588 -36.22 -22.70 -4.14
CA GLY A 588 -37.64 -22.44 -4.41
C GLY A 588 -38.29 -23.29 -5.50
N SER A 589 -37.58 -23.66 -6.57
CA SER A 589 -38.18 -24.30 -7.74
C SER A 589 -38.08 -25.83 -7.69
N ARG A 590 -36.87 -26.40 -7.65
CA ARG A 590 -36.67 -27.86 -7.66
C ARG A 590 -37.10 -28.58 -6.38
N THR A 591 -36.95 -27.95 -5.21
CA THR A 591 -37.43 -28.54 -3.94
C THR A 591 -38.96 -28.49 -3.85
N LYS A 592 -39.61 -27.48 -4.44
CA LYS A 592 -41.07 -27.41 -4.53
C LYS A 592 -41.61 -28.45 -5.51
N GLN A 593 -40.96 -28.63 -6.67
CA GLN A 593 -41.26 -29.70 -7.63
C GLN A 593 -41.08 -31.08 -7.00
N ALA A 594 -40.00 -31.32 -6.24
CA ALA A 594 -39.76 -32.58 -5.54
C ALA A 594 -40.81 -32.86 -4.45
N LYS A 595 -41.22 -31.86 -3.66
CA LYS A 595 -42.29 -32.00 -2.64
C LYS A 595 -43.65 -32.28 -3.27
N GLU A 596 -43.99 -31.61 -4.36
CA GLU A 596 -45.26 -31.88 -5.06
C GLU A 596 -45.23 -33.25 -5.74
N PHE A 597 -44.08 -33.67 -6.27
CA PHE A 597 -43.87 -35.02 -6.80
C PHE A 597 -44.10 -36.10 -5.74
N ILE A 598 -43.51 -35.96 -4.54
CA ILE A 598 -43.71 -36.87 -3.41
C ILE A 598 -45.19 -36.97 -3.02
N LYS A 599 -45.90 -35.83 -3.00
CA LYS A 599 -47.33 -35.77 -2.70
C LYS A 599 -48.20 -36.47 -3.75
N VAL A 600 -47.87 -36.31 -5.03
CA VAL A 600 -48.57 -36.97 -6.15
C VAL A 600 -48.30 -38.47 -6.16
N ALA A 601 -47.05 -38.88 -5.96
CA ALA A 601 -46.66 -40.29 -5.87
C ALA A 601 -47.30 -40.96 -4.65
N GLY A 602 -47.26 -40.31 -3.48
CA GLY A 602 -47.89 -40.79 -2.25
C GLY A 602 -49.40 -40.99 -2.37
N ARG A 603 -50.13 -40.05 -3.00
CA ARG A 603 -51.57 -40.22 -3.27
C ARG A 603 -51.88 -41.45 -4.11
N ARG A 604 -51.06 -41.76 -5.12
CA ARG A 604 -51.28 -42.93 -5.99
C ARG A 604 -51.02 -44.23 -5.25
N VAL A 605 -49.98 -44.28 -4.42
CA VAL A 605 -49.71 -45.42 -3.54
C VAL A 605 -50.87 -45.62 -2.55
N SER A 606 -51.37 -44.55 -1.92
CA SER A 606 -52.51 -44.61 -1.00
C SER A 606 -53.84 -45.01 -1.67
N GLN A 607 -53.96 -44.84 -2.99
CA GLN A 607 -55.12 -45.27 -3.79
C GLN A 607 -55.06 -46.75 -4.20
N GLY A 608 -54.07 -47.51 -3.73
CA GLY A 608 -53.94 -48.95 -3.98
C GLY A 608 -53.14 -49.31 -5.23
N HIS A 609 -52.39 -48.38 -5.82
CA HIS A 609 -51.46 -48.67 -6.91
C HIS A 609 -50.13 -49.27 -6.38
N PRO A 610 -49.45 -50.12 -7.17
CA PRO A 610 -48.19 -50.71 -6.76
C PRO A 610 -47.09 -49.65 -6.57
N ASP A 611 -46.25 -49.82 -5.54
CA ASP A 611 -45.11 -48.95 -5.21
C ASP A 611 -44.02 -48.89 -6.31
N ILE A 612 -44.19 -49.62 -7.40
CA ILE A 612 -43.25 -49.73 -8.51
C ILE A 612 -43.87 -49.07 -9.74
N PHE A 613 -43.21 -48.03 -10.23
CA PHE A 613 -43.65 -47.22 -11.35
C PHE A 613 -42.73 -47.39 -12.57
N ASP A 614 -43.33 -47.46 -13.76
CA ASP A 614 -42.60 -47.43 -15.03
C ASP A 614 -42.15 -46.00 -15.38
N THR A 615 -41.14 -45.88 -16.26
CA THR A 615 -40.60 -44.59 -16.72
C THR A 615 -41.68 -43.65 -17.27
N ASN A 616 -42.67 -44.17 -18.00
CA ASN A 616 -43.76 -43.35 -18.54
C ASN A 616 -44.68 -42.81 -17.43
N ALA A 617 -44.97 -43.63 -16.42
CA ALA A 617 -45.75 -43.19 -15.26
C ALA A 617 -45.00 -42.11 -14.45
N MET A 618 -43.67 -42.27 -14.30
CA MET A 618 -42.81 -41.28 -13.66
C MET A 618 -42.75 -39.96 -14.43
N LYS A 619 -42.69 -39.99 -15.78
CA LYS A 619 -42.76 -38.78 -16.63
C LYS A 619 -44.07 -38.03 -16.46
N VAL A 620 -45.20 -38.74 -16.35
CA VAL A 620 -46.50 -38.12 -16.09
C VAL A 620 -46.55 -37.46 -14.71
N MET A 621 -46.00 -38.11 -13.67
CA MET A 621 -45.93 -37.53 -12.33
C MET A 621 -44.99 -36.32 -12.26
N ALA A 622 -43.86 -36.36 -12.95
CA ALA A 622 -42.92 -35.24 -13.02
C ALA A 622 -43.53 -34.03 -13.76
N ARG A 623 -44.30 -34.26 -14.83
CA ARG A 623 -45.07 -33.21 -15.51
C ARG A 623 -46.15 -32.60 -14.61
N GLN A 624 -46.86 -33.43 -13.84
CA GLN A 624 -47.84 -32.96 -12.84
C GLN A 624 -47.19 -32.14 -11.72
N ALA A 625 -45.93 -32.42 -11.38
CA ALA A 625 -45.14 -31.67 -10.42
C ALA A 625 -44.48 -30.40 -11.00
N GLY A 626 -44.66 -30.11 -12.30
CA GLY A 626 -44.16 -28.90 -12.96
C GLY A 626 -42.72 -28.99 -13.49
N CYS A 627 -42.20 -30.19 -13.76
CA CYS A 627 -40.90 -30.42 -14.38
C CYS A 627 -41.02 -30.58 -15.93
N PRO A 628 -40.23 -29.84 -16.74
CA PRO A 628 -40.22 -29.99 -18.20
C PRO A 628 -39.62 -31.34 -18.63
N ALA A 629 -40.07 -31.86 -19.78
CA ALA A 629 -39.72 -33.22 -20.22
C ALA A 629 -38.23 -33.42 -20.54
N GLU A 630 -37.51 -32.34 -20.88
CA GLU A 630 -36.08 -32.34 -21.20
C GLU A 630 -35.20 -32.50 -19.95
N GLU A 631 -35.69 -32.08 -18.78
CA GLU A 631 -34.97 -32.19 -17.50
C GLU A 631 -35.33 -33.45 -16.70
N PHE A 632 -36.16 -34.35 -17.26
CA PHE A 632 -36.69 -35.50 -16.55
C PHE A 632 -35.61 -36.45 -16.03
N GLU A 633 -34.56 -36.71 -16.82
CA GLU A 633 -33.50 -37.65 -16.44
C GLU A 633 -32.67 -37.12 -15.27
N ALA A 634 -32.25 -35.85 -15.33
CA ALA A 634 -31.56 -35.17 -14.23
C ALA A 634 -32.44 -35.07 -12.96
N PHE A 635 -33.75 -34.87 -13.12
CA PHE A 635 -34.69 -34.82 -11.99
C PHE A 635 -34.88 -36.18 -11.31
N ILE A 636 -34.91 -37.27 -12.08
CA ILE A 636 -35.01 -38.64 -11.55
C ILE A 636 -33.72 -39.06 -10.84
N GLU A 637 -32.56 -38.71 -11.40
CA GLU A 637 -31.28 -38.94 -10.73
C GLU A 637 -31.20 -38.19 -9.40
N LEU A 638 -31.66 -36.94 -9.35
CA LEU A 638 -31.77 -36.16 -8.12
C LEU A 638 -32.68 -36.84 -7.08
N LEU A 639 -33.83 -37.38 -7.48
CA LEU A 639 -34.73 -38.09 -6.57
C LEU A 639 -34.14 -39.43 -6.07
N ASN A 640 -33.36 -40.11 -6.90
CA ASN A 640 -32.67 -41.35 -6.55
C ASN A 640 -31.49 -41.09 -5.58
N GLN A 641 -30.72 -40.02 -5.81
CA GLN A 641 -29.65 -39.56 -4.89
C GLN A 641 -30.21 -39.16 -3.52
N ASN A 642 -31.42 -38.61 -3.48
CA ASN A 642 -32.11 -38.23 -2.24
C ASN A 642 -32.89 -39.39 -1.59
N ASN A 643 -32.74 -40.64 -2.05
CA ASN A 643 -33.43 -41.83 -1.55
C ASN A 643 -34.97 -41.76 -1.55
N VAL A 644 -35.57 -40.87 -2.35
CA VAL A 644 -37.03 -40.75 -2.50
C VAL A 644 -37.58 -41.88 -3.39
N ILE A 645 -36.78 -42.30 -4.37
CA ILE A 645 -37.06 -43.40 -5.28
C ILE A 645 -35.84 -44.32 -5.36
N LEU A 646 -36.07 -45.58 -5.67
CA LEU A 646 -35.05 -46.59 -5.89
C LEU A 646 -35.17 -47.14 -7.30
N HIS A 647 -34.12 -46.99 -8.10
CA HIS A 647 -34.05 -47.64 -9.40
C HIS A 647 -33.86 -49.16 -9.25
N LYS A 648 -34.83 -49.97 -9.72
CA LYS A 648 -34.81 -51.44 -9.60
C LYS A 648 -34.38 -52.16 -10.90
N GLY A 649 -33.82 -51.45 -11.87
CA GLY A 649 -33.48 -52.00 -13.19
C GLY A 649 -34.70 -52.14 -14.10
N ASN A 650 -34.47 -52.34 -15.40
CA ASN A 650 -35.50 -52.42 -16.46
C ASN A 650 -36.48 -51.24 -16.47
N LYS A 651 -35.98 -49.99 -16.33
CA LYS A 651 -36.80 -48.76 -16.43
C LYS A 651 -37.94 -48.66 -15.40
N ARG A 652 -37.80 -49.39 -14.27
CA ARG A 652 -38.74 -49.40 -13.13
C ARG A 652 -38.14 -48.70 -11.91
N TYR A 653 -38.97 -47.90 -11.25
CA TYR A 653 -38.62 -47.10 -10.09
C TYR A 653 -39.54 -47.48 -8.93
N LYS A 654 -38.98 -47.92 -7.81
CA LYS A 654 -39.75 -48.11 -6.58
C LYS A 654 -39.80 -46.79 -5.83
N PHE A 655 -40.98 -46.30 -5.51
CA PHE A 655 -41.13 -45.16 -4.61
C PHE A 655 -40.81 -45.62 -3.17
N LEU A 656 -39.92 -44.89 -2.49
CA LEU A 656 -39.47 -45.19 -1.14
C LEU A 656 -40.00 -44.19 -0.10
N GLY A 657 -40.77 -43.18 -0.54
CA GLY A 657 -41.15 -42.05 0.29
C GLY A 657 -41.83 -42.48 1.59
N SER A 658 -41.24 -42.01 2.70
CA SER A 658 -41.78 -42.05 4.07
C SER A 658 -43.13 -41.35 4.18
#